data_AF-F5IWE9-F1
#
_entry.id   AF-F5IWE9-F1
#
_cell.length_a   1.000
_cell.length_b   1.000
_cell.length_c   1.000
_cell.angle_alpha   90.00
_cell.angle_beta   90.00
_cell.angle_gamma   90.00
#
_symmetry.space_group_name_H-M   'P 1'
#
loop_
_entity.id
_entity.type
_entity.pdbx_description
1 polymer ?
#
loop_
_entity_poly.entity_id
_entity_poly.type
_entity_poly.pdbx_seq_one_letter_code
_entity_poly.pdbx_strand_id
1 'polypeptide(L)'
;MEQIKTEQYKKHLFDKKEILNNAIIQLKKEFIGIDHVIDQIANAITSWFFFPEMQDRPVIINLWGLTGIGKTSVIKRLTELLGYTEHYFRFDLGECTSRYFDIQDSFKDIYTNCDGAPFIIGLDEFQLARTINEEQEEIDRASIRAVWDLLDSGKFDIVNFDYNMSWFNKLIKKLDLALYKGVEVEKGIVTANIEIYKETLSLHNKQEEKRGKKEKTFFISDGDLDTIFDMVDHLFIAKSDLRDKLNGMDGDQTVDYLICLYKASLKPKTVDCTKSLIFVMGNLDEVYTMSHNLNPDMSANEFHRQSTEITVTEVKQALLSRFRSEQIARLGNNHIIYPAFDEQSFYGIIRLELDKVKRKVADTYNIEMLFDTKVEQLIYEEGVYPTQGTRPLFTTVHQIVNTRLGKILNEIYLNGYEADSFRFTINDEASLKDNTALQIDFLKDNKVIHHIIDQQPLVLGKLRREKQNDEQAIVAVHESGHAILSSVLMKTIPEVIFSVTADSNSDGFVLSRPEWNYISKKEIINRLAVLLGGFVAERIIFGEENVTIGSSSDLGKATRLATYAIYICGMGNTRAFFGNENMNNTPSVIFDNSSETVNVEAKELLLKAEELAEKTLKKQEKLLIKMADYLSDKRTLNKEQVKDFIRQYAIDFNLSEVIEDAECLFYRKHLKELAEKYN
;
A
#
# COMPACT_ATOMS: atom_id res chain seq x y z
N MET A 1 -0.58 7.22 -51.33
CA MET A 1 0.32 7.42 -50.16
C MET A 1 -0.47 7.60 -48.86
N GLU A 2 -1.55 8.39 -48.83
CA GLU A 2 -2.37 8.55 -47.61
C GLU A 2 -3.06 7.25 -47.15
N GLN A 3 -3.71 6.48 -48.04
CA GLN A 3 -4.31 5.18 -47.68
C GLN A 3 -3.29 4.15 -47.15
N ILE A 4 -2.05 4.18 -47.65
CA ILE A 4 -0.98 3.29 -47.18
C ILE A 4 -0.54 3.68 -45.76
N LYS A 5 -0.48 4.99 -45.45
CA LYS A 5 -0.22 5.49 -44.08
C LYS A 5 -1.37 5.17 -43.12
N THR A 6 -2.63 5.26 -43.57
CA THR A 6 -3.81 4.93 -42.74
C THR A 6 -3.89 3.44 -42.41
N GLU A 7 -3.64 2.55 -43.38
CA GLU A 7 -3.62 1.10 -43.13
C GLU A 7 -2.45 0.68 -42.24
N GLN A 8 -1.25 1.27 -42.44
CA GLN A 8 -0.11 1.05 -41.54
C GLN A 8 -0.38 1.52 -40.12
N TYR A 9 -1.01 2.69 -39.94
CA TYR A 9 -1.37 3.22 -38.64
C TYR A 9 -2.44 2.37 -37.94
N LYS A 10 -3.45 1.91 -38.69
CA LYS A 10 -4.48 0.99 -38.19
C LYS A 10 -3.89 -0.34 -37.74
N LYS A 11 -2.93 -0.90 -38.50
CA LYS A 11 -2.21 -2.10 -38.12
C LYS A 11 -1.43 -1.91 -36.82
N HIS A 12 -0.67 -0.82 -36.70
CA HIS A 12 0.06 -0.49 -35.48
C HIS A 12 -0.84 -0.35 -34.24
N LEU A 13 -2.03 0.26 -34.39
CA LEU A 13 -3.02 0.32 -33.30
C LEU A 13 -3.58 -1.06 -32.94
N PHE A 14 -3.79 -1.94 -33.93
CA PHE A 14 -4.20 -3.33 -33.68
C PHE A 14 -3.14 -4.10 -32.91
N ASP A 15 -1.87 -3.99 -33.32
CA ASP A 15 -0.73 -4.62 -32.65
C ASP A 15 -0.63 -4.16 -31.18
N LYS A 16 -0.74 -2.85 -30.93
CA LYS A 16 -0.81 -2.30 -29.56
C LYS A 16 -1.99 -2.88 -28.77
N LYS A 17 -3.16 -2.99 -29.38
CA LYS A 17 -4.34 -3.55 -28.70
C LYS A 17 -4.12 -5.01 -28.30
N GLU A 18 -3.49 -5.80 -29.17
CA GLU A 18 -3.14 -7.18 -28.85
C GLU A 18 -2.09 -7.26 -27.73
N ILE A 19 -1.06 -6.41 -27.76
CA ILE A 19 -0.05 -6.32 -26.69
C ILE A 19 -0.73 -6.04 -25.34
N LEU A 20 -1.60 -5.02 -25.27
CA LEU A 20 -2.30 -4.66 -24.05
C LEU A 20 -3.22 -5.79 -23.55
N ASN A 21 -3.99 -6.41 -24.45
CA ASN A 21 -4.87 -7.53 -24.08
C ASN A 21 -4.08 -8.74 -23.55
N ASN A 22 -2.98 -9.09 -24.22
CA ASN A 22 -2.10 -10.17 -23.78
C ASN A 22 -1.44 -9.86 -22.44
N ALA A 23 -1.04 -8.60 -22.24
CA ALA A 23 -0.50 -8.14 -20.96
C ALA A 23 -1.53 -8.31 -19.82
N ILE A 24 -2.79 -7.91 -20.04
CA ILE A 24 -3.87 -8.07 -19.06
C ILE A 24 -4.10 -9.54 -18.71
N ILE A 25 -4.20 -10.41 -19.72
CA ILE A 25 -4.39 -11.86 -19.52
C ILE A 25 -3.23 -12.45 -18.70
N GLN A 26 -1.99 -12.07 -19.03
CA GLN A 26 -0.81 -12.54 -18.32
C GLN A 26 -0.76 -12.03 -16.88
N LEU A 27 -1.10 -10.75 -16.65
CA LEU A 27 -1.15 -10.17 -15.31
C LEU A 27 -2.20 -10.87 -14.43
N LYS A 28 -3.41 -11.12 -14.94
CA LYS A 28 -4.46 -11.83 -14.18
C LYS A 28 -4.06 -13.27 -13.83
N LYS A 29 -3.21 -13.89 -14.64
CA LYS A 29 -2.65 -15.22 -14.36
C LYS A 29 -1.57 -15.19 -13.28
N GLU A 30 -0.76 -14.12 -13.24
CA GLU A 30 0.38 -13.99 -12.32
C GLU A 30 0.00 -13.36 -10.97
N PHE A 31 -1.03 -12.52 -10.93
CA PHE A 31 -1.47 -11.78 -9.75
C PHE A 31 -2.92 -12.12 -9.39
N ILE A 32 -3.08 -12.99 -8.39
CA ILE A 32 -4.38 -13.49 -7.94
C ILE A 32 -5.09 -12.46 -7.06
N GLY A 33 -6.42 -12.36 -7.20
CA GLY A 33 -7.27 -11.59 -6.29
C GLY A 33 -7.39 -10.10 -6.62
N ILE A 34 -6.75 -9.63 -7.70
CA ILE A 34 -6.73 -8.20 -8.08
C ILE A 34 -7.13 -7.96 -9.54
N ASP A 35 -7.90 -8.87 -10.14
CA ASP A 35 -8.35 -8.76 -11.53
C ASP A 35 -9.05 -7.42 -11.84
N HIS A 36 -9.92 -6.97 -10.94
CA HIS A 36 -10.62 -5.68 -11.07
C HIS A 36 -9.66 -4.49 -11.03
N VAL A 37 -8.58 -4.56 -10.23
CA VAL A 37 -7.53 -3.53 -10.19
C VAL A 37 -6.77 -3.51 -11.51
N ILE A 38 -6.41 -4.68 -12.03
CA ILE A 38 -5.73 -4.80 -13.33
C ILE A 38 -6.60 -4.20 -14.44
N ASP A 39 -7.91 -4.45 -14.43
CA ASP A 39 -8.85 -3.87 -15.39
C ASP A 39 -8.95 -2.34 -15.25
N GLN A 40 -8.97 -1.81 -14.02
CA GLN A 40 -8.95 -0.36 -13.79
C GLN A 40 -7.66 0.29 -14.28
N ILE A 41 -6.50 -0.32 -14.03
CA ILE A 41 -5.20 0.14 -14.53
C ILE A 41 -5.20 0.12 -16.06
N ALA A 42 -5.64 -0.98 -16.67
CA ALA A 42 -5.72 -1.12 -18.13
C ALA A 42 -6.59 -0.03 -18.77
N ASN A 43 -7.76 0.23 -18.18
CA ASN A 43 -8.67 1.28 -18.63
C ASN A 43 -8.02 2.67 -18.51
N ALA A 44 -7.31 2.94 -17.42
CA ALA A 44 -6.66 4.22 -17.17
C ALA A 44 -5.47 4.49 -18.11
N ILE A 45 -4.69 3.46 -18.46
CA ILE A 45 -3.54 3.61 -19.36
C ILE A 45 -3.91 3.58 -20.85
N THR A 46 -5.10 3.06 -21.20
CA THR A 46 -5.52 2.80 -22.58
C THR A 46 -5.30 4.04 -23.47
N SER A 47 -5.85 5.19 -23.08
CA SER A 47 -5.73 6.43 -23.88
C SER A 47 -4.27 6.82 -24.13
N TRP A 48 -3.45 6.79 -23.08
CA TRP A 48 -2.02 7.09 -23.14
C TRP A 48 -1.25 6.11 -24.03
N PHE A 49 -1.51 4.81 -23.88
CA PHE A 49 -0.78 3.77 -24.59
C PHE A 49 -1.05 3.81 -26.10
N PHE A 50 -2.30 4.07 -26.51
CA PHE A 50 -2.66 4.21 -27.93
C PHE A 50 -2.22 5.56 -28.51
N PHE A 51 -2.39 6.66 -27.74
CA PHE A 51 -2.23 8.03 -28.24
C PHE A 51 -1.41 8.90 -27.25
N PRO A 52 -0.12 8.60 -27.05
CA PRO A 52 0.74 9.38 -26.15
C PRO A 52 0.96 10.81 -26.67
N GLU A 53 0.94 10.99 -27.98
CA GLU A 53 1.11 12.30 -28.64
C GLU A 53 -0.07 13.26 -28.44
N MET A 54 -1.23 12.75 -27.96
CA MET A 54 -2.41 13.58 -27.69
C MET A 54 -2.46 14.09 -26.25
N GLN A 55 -1.45 13.78 -25.43
CA GLN A 55 -1.43 14.16 -24.01
C GLN A 55 -0.85 15.57 -23.86
N ASP A 56 -1.67 16.50 -23.33
CA ASP A 56 -1.21 17.84 -22.95
C ASP A 56 -0.64 17.89 -21.53
N ARG A 57 -0.88 16.84 -20.74
CA ARG A 57 -0.42 16.65 -19.36
C ARG A 57 -0.13 15.17 -19.11
N PRO A 58 0.74 14.84 -18.14
CA PRO A 58 0.98 13.47 -17.76
C PRO A 58 -0.31 12.75 -17.35
N VAL A 59 -0.43 11.48 -17.71
CA VAL A 59 -1.50 10.63 -17.17
C VAL A 59 -1.07 10.15 -15.80
N ILE A 60 -1.80 10.56 -14.77
CA ILE A 60 -1.51 10.20 -13.37
C ILE A 60 -2.49 9.11 -12.94
N ILE A 61 -1.96 8.03 -12.37
CA ILE A 61 -2.73 6.92 -11.79
C ILE A 61 -2.23 6.70 -10.38
N ASN A 62 -3.12 6.84 -9.40
CA ASN A 62 -2.80 6.69 -7.99
C ASN A 62 -3.25 5.31 -7.50
N LEU A 63 -2.31 4.53 -6.97
CA LEU A 63 -2.51 3.19 -6.44
C LEU A 63 -2.35 3.22 -4.92
N TRP A 64 -3.45 3.00 -4.21
CA TRP A 64 -3.48 2.99 -2.76
C TRP A 64 -3.77 1.60 -2.25
N GLY A 65 -3.03 1.17 -1.24
CA GLY A 65 -3.45 0.03 -0.43
C GLY A 65 -2.41 -0.44 0.54
N LEU A 66 -2.69 -1.53 1.24
CA LEU A 66 -1.78 -2.13 2.20
C LEU A 66 -0.39 -2.46 1.65
N THR A 67 0.57 -2.49 2.54
CA THR A 67 1.90 -3.02 2.25
C THR A 67 1.80 -4.49 1.84
N GLY A 68 2.55 -4.90 0.82
CA GLY A 68 2.67 -6.32 0.46
C GLY A 68 1.54 -6.90 -0.41
N ILE A 69 0.67 -6.07 -0.98
CA ILE A 69 -0.38 -6.50 -1.92
C ILE A 69 0.03 -6.50 -3.40
N GLY A 70 1.28 -6.12 -3.69
CA GLY A 70 1.85 -6.22 -5.04
C GLY A 70 1.69 -5.00 -5.95
N LYS A 71 1.35 -3.80 -5.44
CA LYS A 71 1.25 -2.55 -6.22
C LYS A 71 2.45 -2.35 -7.16
N THR A 72 3.65 -2.28 -6.60
CA THR A 72 4.90 -2.09 -7.35
C THR A 72 5.17 -3.24 -8.31
N SER A 73 4.92 -4.49 -7.88
CA SER A 73 5.17 -5.68 -8.69
C SER A 73 4.29 -5.74 -9.94
N VAL A 74 3.01 -5.36 -9.82
CA VAL A 74 2.06 -5.29 -10.94
C VAL A 74 2.51 -4.25 -11.96
N ILE A 75 2.90 -3.05 -11.51
CA ILE A 75 3.35 -2.00 -12.41
C ILE A 75 4.65 -2.38 -13.11
N LYS A 76 5.63 -2.91 -12.39
CA LYS A 76 6.86 -3.41 -13.00
C LYS A 76 6.59 -4.48 -14.05
N ARG A 77 5.69 -5.42 -13.74
CA ARG A 77 5.35 -6.50 -14.68
C ARG A 77 4.57 -6.00 -15.89
N LEU A 78 3.67 -5.03 -15.69
CA LEU A 78 2.96 -4.36 -16.77
C LEU A 78 3.93 -3.63 -17.70
N THR A 79 4.90 -2.89 -17.18
CA THR A 79 5.88 -2.18 -18.03
C THR A 79 6.73 -3.15 -18.85
N GLU A 80 7.12 -4.30 -18.28
CA GLU A 80 7.77 -5.39 -19.01
C GLU A 80 6.90 -5.92 -20.15
N LEU A 81 5.63 -6.22 -19.89
CA LEU A 81 4.71 -6.79 -20.89
C LEU A 81 4.34 -5.80 -22.00
N LEU A 82 4.34 -4.50 -21.71
CA LEU A 82 4.11 -3.44 -22.70
C LEU A 82 5.36 -3.07 -23.50
N GLY A 83 6.55 -3.59 -23.14
CA GLY A 83 7.81 -3.27 -23.80
C GLY A 83 8.43 -1.93 -23.40
N TYR A 84 8.11 -1.42 -22.20
CA TYR A 84 8.59 -0.14 -21.67
C TYR A 84 9.69 -0.29 -20.60
N THR A 85 10.33 -1.45 -20.46
CA THR A 85 11.35 -1.71 -19.42
C THR A 85 12.48 -0.68 -19.40
N GLU A 86 13.03 -0.35 -20.58
CA GLU A 86 14.11 0.65 -20.72
C GLU A 86 13.63 2.10 -20.56
N HIS A 87 12.31 2.31 -20.55
CA HIS A 87 11.66 3.62 -20.44
C HIS A 87 10.80 3.69 -19.16
N TYR A 88 11.14 2.90 -18.14
CA TYR A 88 10.48 2.88 -16.84
C TYR A 88 11.44 3.35 -15.76
N PHE A 89 11.12 4.47 -15.13
CA PHE A 89 11.93 5.09 -14.09
C PHE A 89 11.20 5.04 -12.76
N ARG A 90 11.76 4.33 -11.78
CA ARG A 90 11.18 4.17 -10.45
C ARG A 90 11.94 5.00 -9.41
N PHE A 91 11.21 5.73 -8.60
CA PHE A 91 11.71 6.55 -7.50
C PHE A 91 11.10 6.07 -6.18
N ASP A 92 11.94 5.73 -5.21
CA ASP A 92 11.51 5.47 -3.84
C ASP A 92 11.56 6.79 -3.05
N LEU A 93 10.39 7.35 -2.73
CA LEU A 93 10.29 8.64 -2.07
C LEU A 93 10.66 8.60 -0.58
N GLY A 94 10.84 7.41 0.00
CA GLY A 94 11.45 7.25 1.33
C GLY A 94 12.94 7.57 1.30
N GLU A 95 13.66 7.02 0.33
CA GLU A 95 15.12 7.18 0.19
C GLU A 95 15.52 8.56 -0.36
N CYS A 96 14.66 9.18 -1.16
CA CYS A 96 14.86 10.53 -1.74
C CYS A 96 14.82 11.68 -0.71
N THR A 97 14.61 11.38 0.57
CA THR A 97 14.67 12.37 1.66
C THR A 97 16.10 12.63 2.15
N SER A 98 17.08 11.86 1.69
CA SER A 98 18.49 12.05 2.03
C SER A 98 19.09 13.29 1.33
N ARG A 99 20.02 13.99 1.98
CA ARG A 99 20.67 15.22 1.45
C ARG A 99 21.48 15.01 0.16
N TYR A 100 21.65 13.77 -0.30
CA TYR A 100 22.57 13.38 -1.37
C TYR A 100 21.87 13.00 -2.68
N PHE A 101 20.54 12.93 -2.70
CA PHE A 101 19.79 12.56 -3.91
C PHE A 101 18.85 13.70 -4.31
N ASP A 102 19.17 14.39 -5.40
CA ASP A 102 18.26 15.36 -6.00
C ASP A 102 17.47 14.68 -7.13
N ILE A 103 16.17 14.56 -6.94
CA ILE A 103 15.24 14.03 -7.96
C ILE A 103 15.31 14.90 -9.23
N GLN A 104 15.66 16.19 -9.11
CA GLN A 104 15.80 17.09 -10.26
C GLN A 104 16.86 16.63 -11.26
N ASP A 105 18.01 16.16 -10.78
CA ASP A 105 19.08 15.65 -11.63
C ASP A 105 18.65 14.38 -12.35
N SER A 106 17.94 13.48 -11.65
CA SER A 106 17.40 12.28 -12.27
C SER A 106 16.37 12.60 -13.37
N PHE A 107 15.52 13.60 -13.17
CA PHE A 107 14.58 14.00 -14.20
C PHE A 107 15.26 14.65 -15.41
N LYS A 108 16.39 15.34 -15.21
CA LYS A 108 17.22 15.86 -16.31
C LYS A 108 17.76 14.73 -17.18
N ASP A 109 18.26 13.68 -16.55
CA ASP A 109 18.79 12.51 -17.25
C ASP A 109 17.67 11.79 -18.00
N ILE A 110 16.48 11.67 -17.41
CA ILE A 110 15.29 11.11 -18.09
C ILE A 110 14.94 11.92 -19.33
N TYR A 111 14.89 13.25 -19.21
CA TYR A 111 14.58 14.12 -20.35
C TYR A 111 15.60 13.96 -21.48
N THR A 112 16.88 13.90 -21.14
CA THR A 112 17.98 13.76 -22.11
C THR A 112 17.95 12.39 -22.79
N ASN A 113 17.62 11.33 -22.04
CA ASN A 113 17.61 9.96 -22.55
C ASN A 113 16.33 9.60 -23.34
N CYS A 114 15.19 10.23 -23.03
CA CYS A 114 13.92 9.89 -23.67
C CYS A 114 13.66 10.65 -24.99
N ASP A 115 14.34 11.77 -25.25
CA ASP A 115 14.23 12.56 -26.49
C ASP A 115 12.78 12.77 -26.99
N GLY A 116 11.86 13.09 -26.06
CA GLY A 116 10.44 13.31 -26.36
C GLY A 116 9.60 12.06 -26.66
N ALA A 117 10.14 10.85 -26.48
CA ALA A 117 9.41 9.59 -26.50
C ALA A 117 8.56 9.41 -25.22
N PRO A 118 7.45 8.64 -25.29
CA PRO A 118 6.66 8.31 -24.10
C PRO A 118 7.45 7.41 -23.15
N PHE A 119 7.35 7.68 -21.85
CA PHE A 119 7.99 6.89 -20.78
C PHE A 119 7.08 6.79 -19.55
N ILE A 120 7.44 5.92 -18.62
CA ILE A 120 6.66 5.62 -17.42
C ILE A 120 7.48 6.00 -16.18
N ILE A 121 6.87 6.73 -15.25
CA ILE A 121 7.43 7.04 -13.93
C ILE A 121 6.66 6.27 -12.86
N GLY A 122 7.36 5.58 -11.96
CA GLY A 122 6.80 5.01 -10.75
C GLY A 122 7.29 5.77 -9.52
N LEU A 123 6.40 6.46 -8.81
CA LEU A 123 6.66 7.10 -7.53
C LEU A 123 6.20 6.16 -6.41
N ASP A 124 7.13 5.46 -5.79
CA ASP A 124 6.85 4.46 -4.75
C ASP A 124 7.00 5.06 -3.34
N GLU A 125 6.34 4.42 -2.37
CA GLU A 125 6.29 4.85 -0.97
C GLU A 125 5.90 6.33 -0.81
N PHE A 126 4.93 6.78 -1.62
CA PHE A 126 4.56 8.19 -1.75
C PHE A 126 4.21 8.86 -0.42
N GLN A 127 3.61 8.13 0.53
CA GLN A 127 3.26 8.63 1.86
C GLN A 127 4.46 9.12 2.69
N LEU A 128 5.69 8.75 2.34
CA LEU A 128 6.91 9.21 3.00
C LEU A 128 7.35 10.62 2.56
N ALA A 129 6.81 11.11 1.43
CA ALA A 129 7.07 12.43 0.87
C ALA A 129 6.36 13.58 1.61
N ARG A 130 6.18 13.46 2.93
CA ARG A 130 5.43 14.41 3.77
C ARG A 130 5.87 15.85 3.56
N THR A 131 4.88 16.74 3.48
CA THR A 131 5.06 18.20 3.44
C THR A 131 4.39 18.90 4.63
N ILE A 132 3.69 18.15 5.47
CA ILE A 132 3.06 18.61 6.71
C ILE A 132 3.57 17.71 7.86
N ASN A 133 3.87 18.32 9.01
CA ASN A 133 4.24 17.61 10.24
C ASN A 133 3.00 17.22 11.09
N GLU A 134 3.21 16.56 12.22
CA GLU A 134 2.11 16.12 13.09
C GLU A 134 1.35 17.30 13.75
N GLU A 135 1.99 18.46 13.85
CA GLU A 135 1.43 19.71 14.37
C GLU A 135 0.72 20.55 13.28
N GLN A 136 0.57 20.00 12.07
CA GLN A 136 0.00 20.68 10.89
C GLN A 136 0.82 21.88 10.37
N GLU A 137 2.12 21.89 10.65
CA GLU A 137 3.06 22.89 10.12
C GLU A 137 3.75 22.39 8.85
N GLU A 138 4.12 23.34 7.97
CA GLU A 138 4.77 23.03 6.70
C GLU A 138 6.22 22.59 6.86
N ILE A 139 6.60 21.55 6.10
CA ILE A 139 7.98 21.08 5.97
C ILE A 139 8.48 21.42 4.56
N ASP A 140 9.42 22.35 4.44
CA ASP A 140 10.05 22.63 3.14
C ASP A 140 11.05 21.51 2.79
N ARG A 141 10.76 20.79 1.71
CA ARG A 141 11.64 19.78 1.11
C ARG A 141 11.91 20.14 -0.33
N ALA A 142 12.98 20.92 -0.53
CA ALA A 142 13.39 21.37 -1.87
C ALA A 142 13.60 20.21 -2.86
N SER A 143 14.14 19.07 -2.41
CA SER A 143 14.42 17.89 -3.25
C SER A 143 13.17 17.21 -3.83
N ILE A 144 11.99 17.39 -3.22
CA ILE A 144 10.74 16.75 -3.65
C ILE A 144 9.84 17.76 -4.40
N ARG A 145 10.20 19.05 -4.42
CA ARG A 145 9.40 20.09 -5.09
C ARG A 145 9.13 19.77 -6.56
N ALA A 146 10.12 19.24 -7.27
CA ALA A 146 10.00 18.86 -8.67
C ALA A 146 8.97 17.74 -8.92
N VAL A 147 8.73 16.87 -7.94
CA VAL A 147 7.66 15.85 -8.03
C VAL A 147 6.29 16.52 -8.12
N TRP A 148 6.07 17.58 -7.33
CA TRP A 148 4.80 18.31 -7.34
C TRP A 148 4.60 19.13 -8.61
N ASP A 149 5.67 19.62 -9.23
CA ASP A 149 5.61 20.36 -10.50
C ASP A 149 5.36 19.40 -11.68
N LEU A 150 6.00 18.22 -11.64
CA LEU A 150 5.74 17.11 -12.55
C LEU A 150 4.26 16.69 -12.52
N LEU A 151 3.67 16.53 -11.32
CA LEU A 151 2.27 16.13 -11.16
C LEU A 151 1.27 17.21 -11.58
N ASP A 152 1.65 18.50 -11.60
CA ASP A 152 0.74 19.59 -11.96
C ASP A 152 0.66 19.80 -13.47
N SER A 153 1.81 20.06 -14.10
CA SER A 153 1.89 20.45 -15.51
C SER A 153 2.69 19.48 -16.38
N GLY A 154 3.47 18.57 -15.76
CA GLY A 154 4.46 17.77 -16.47
C GLY A 154 5.68 18.56 -16.95
N LYS A 155 5.77 19.86 -16.64
CA LYS A 155 6.87 20.73 -17.07
C LYS A 155 7.50 21.41 -15.87
N PHE A 156 8.83 21.47 -15.85
CA PHE A 156 9.56 22.24 -14.85
C PHE A 156 10.87 22.74 -15.43
N ASP A 157 11.33 23.86 -14.91
CA ASP A 157 12.54 24.53 -15.38
C ASP A 157 13.74 24.08 -14.55
N ILE A 158 14.77 23.56 -15.22
CA ILE A 158 16.04 23.24 -14.62
C ILE A 158 16.98 24.41 -14.80
N VAL A 159 17.52 24.90 -13.68
CA VAL A 159 18.52 25.97 -13.67
C VAL A 159 19.88 25.36 -13.35
N ASN A 160 20.72 25.16 -14.38
CA ASN A 160 22.10 24.68 -14.21
C ASN A 160 22.99 25.81 -13.65
N PHE A 161 22.94 26.06 -12.34
CA PHE A 161 23.99 26.83 -11.68
C PHE A 161 25.07 25.87 -11.18
N ASP A 162 26.00 25.45 -12.05
CA ASP A 162 27.11 24.62 -11.60
C ASP A 162 28.47 24.96 -12.21
N TYR A 163 29.52 24.50 -11.51
CA TYR A 163 30.97 24.80 -11.58
C TYR A 163 31.54 25.16 -12.98
N ASN A 164 31.05 24.52 -14.03
CA ASN A 164 31.48 24.75 -15.42
C ASN A 164 31.10 26.13 -15.96
N MET A 165 30.05 26.79 -15.45
CA MET A 165 29.70 28.17 -15.82
C MET A 165 30.72 29.18 -15.30
N SER A 166 31.25 28.95 -14.10
CA SER A 166 32.35 29.76 -13.54
C SER A 166 33.61 29.59 -14.37
N TRP A 167 33.91 28.37 -14.80
CA TRP A 167 35.01 28.09 -15.71
C TRP A 167 34.81 28.74 -17.08
N PHE A 168 33.63 28.63 -17.70
CA PHE A 168 33.37 29.15 -19.04
C PHE A 168 33.51 30.69 -19.06
N ASN A 169 32.96 31.36 -18.05
CA ASN A 169 33.13 32.81 -17.89
C ASN A 169 34.60 33.20 -17.65
N LYS A 170 35.37 32.40 -16.87
CA LYS A 170 36.81 32.63 -16.67
C LYS A 170 37.61 32.43 -17.97
N LEU A 171 37.26 31.43 -18.78
CA LEU A 171 37.89 31.18 -20.08
C LEU A 171 37.66 32.37 -21.01
N ILE A 172 36.41 32.84 -21.16
CA ILE A 172 36.07 34.02 -21.96
C ILE A 172 36.90 35.23 -21.51
N LYS A 173 36.97 35.51 -20.20
CA LYS A 173 37.77 36.63 -19.66
C LYS A 173 39.28 36.47 -19.92
N LYS A 174 39.82 35.25 -19.88
CA LYS A 174 41.23 34.98 -20.18
C LYS A 174 41.54 35.21 -21.65
N LEU A 175 40.65 34.78 -22.55
CA LEU A 175 40.78 34.98 -23.99
C LEU A 175 40.68 36.45 -24.35
N ASP A 176 39.70 37.17 -23.79
CA ASP A 176 39.54 38.62 -23.95
C ASP A 176 40.79 39.39 -23.46
N LEU A 177 41.32 39.00 -22.28
CA LEU A 177 42.57 39.56 -21.76
C LEU A 177 43.77 39.26 -22.67
N ALA A 178 43.82 38.09 -23.31
CA ALA A 178 44.88 37.74 -24.24
C ALA A 178 44.85 38.64 -25.48
N LEU A 179 43.67 38.88 -26.05
CA LEU A 179 43.48 39.81 -27.17
C LEU A 179 43.86 41.24 -26.77
N TYR A 180 43.44 41.70 -25.59
CA TYR A 180 43.82 43.02 -25.06
C TYR A 180 45.34 43.19 -24.91
N LYS A 181 46.06 42.13 -24.54
CA LYS A 181 47.53 42.11 -24.45
C LYS A 181 48.23 42.00 -25.83
N GLY A 182 47.48 42.03 -26.93
CA GLY A 182 48.00 42.04 -28.29
C GLY A 182 48.11 40.68 -28.96
N VAL A 183 47.44 39.63 -28.46
CA VAL A 183 47.36 38.35 -29.19
C VAL A 183 46.49 38.54 -30.43
N GLU A 184 47.01 38.14 -31.59
CA GLU A 184 46.26 38.19 -32.85
C GLU A 184 45.80 36.78 -33.24
N VAL A 185 44.57 36.69 -33.71
CA VAL A 185 43.90 35.44 -34.07
C VAL A 185 43.23 35.62 -35.41
N GLU A 186 43.59 34.80 -36.39
CA GLU A 186 42.93 34.73 -37.69
C GLU A 186 42.39 33.32 -37.91
N LYS A 187 41.11 33.22 -38.30
CA LYS A 187 40.47 31.93 -38.62
C LYS A 187 40.68 30.86 -37.53
N GLY A 188 40.44 31.25 -36.27
CA GLY A 188 40.56 30.40 -35.08
C GLY A 188 41.98 29.97 -34.70
N ILE A 189 43.03 30.51 -35.34
CA ILE A 189 44.44 30.20 -35.06
C ILE A 189 45.14 31.44 -34.52
N VAL A 190 45.92 31.28 -33.47
CA VAL A 190 46.78 32.35 -32.92
C VAL A 190 47.95 32.59 -33.88
N THR A 191 48.01 33.78 -34.49
CA THR A 191 48.99 34.16 -35.51
C THR A 191 50.15 34.98 -34.96
N ALA A 192 49.93 35.76 -33.90
CA ALA A 192 50.97 36.57 -33.25
C ALA A 192 50.90 36.52 -31.71
N ASN A 193 52.03 36.79 -31.05
CA ASN A 193 52.15 36.86 -29.57
C ASN A 193 51.72 35.57 -28.83
N ILE A 194 52.08 34.41 -29.38
CA ILE A 194 51.75 33.07 -28.83
C ILE A 194 52.24 32.87 -27.39
N GLU A 195 53.38 33.46 -26.99
CA GLU A 195 53.88 33.36 -25.62
C GLU A 195 52.95 34.07 -24.62
N ILE A 196 52.42 35.23 -24.99
CA ILE A 196 51.44 35.99 -24.19
C ILE A 196 50.13 35.20 -24.06
N TYR A 197 49.70 34.53 -25.13
CA TYR A 197 48.54 33.63 -25.12
C TYR A 197 48.74 32.47 -24.14
N LYS A 198 49.88 31.76 -24.23
CA LYS A 198 50.19 30.62 -23.34
C LYS A 198 50.29 31.02 -21.87
N GLU A 199 50.90 32.16 -21.58
CA GLU A 199 51.01 32.70 -20.22
C GLU A 199 49.63 33.08 -19.64
N THR A 200 48.81 33.78 -20.42
CA THR A 200 47.50 34.30 -19.97
C THR A 200 46.50 33.17 -19.70
N LEU A 201 46.55 32.09 -20.47
CA LEU A 201 45.71 30.90 -20.23
C LEU A 201 46.28 29.96 -19.16
N SER A 202 47.52 30.20 -18.70
CA SER A 202 48.24 29.34 -17.75
C SER A 202 48.59 27.95 -18.31
N LEU A 203 48.89 27.89 -19.62
CA LEU A 203 49.30 26.67 -20.32
C LEU A 203 50.80 26.41 -20.06
N HIS A 204 51.15 25.86 -18.90
CA HIS A 204 52.51 25.39 -18.63
C HIS A 204 52.72 23.96 -19.15
N ASN A 205 53.32 23.82 -20.33
CA ASN A 205 53.70 22.52 -20.89
C ASN A 205 54.78 21.86 -20.02
N LYS A 206 54.46 20.74 -19.37
CA LYS A 206 55.46 19.85 -18.76
C LYS A 206 55.91 18.70 -19.65
N GLN A 207 55.33 18.51 -20.83
CA GLN A 207 55.77 17.50 -21.79
C GLN A 207 55.40 17.95 -23.20
N GLU A 208 56.31 18.59 -23.93
CA GLU A 208 56.38 18.56 -25.40
C GLU A 208 57.59 19.32 -25.95
N GLU A 209 58.77 19.08 -25.38
CA GLU A 209 60.00 19.12 -26.17
C GLU A 209 60.20 17.74 -26.79
N LYS A 210 59.60 17.51 -27.97
CA LYS A 210 60.06 16.59 -29.04
C LYS A 210 58.93 16.31 -30.03
N ARG A 211 58.82 17.13 -31.08
CA ARG A 211 58.70 16.72 -32.49
C ARG A 211 58.56 17.95 -33.39
N GLY A 212 59.48 18.10 -34.33
CA GLY A 212 59.57 19.25 -35.25
C GLY A 212 58.48 19.28 -36.33
N LYS A 213 57.25 19.62 -35.94
CA LYS A 213 56.23 20.19 -36.83
C LYS A 213 55.67 21.44 -36.17
N LYS A 214 55.59 22.56 -36.89
CA LYS A 214 54.86 23.77 -36.46
C LYS A 214 53.39 23.39 -36.29
N GLU A 215 52.99 22.98 -35.08
CA GLU A 215 51.59 22.76 -34.77
C GLU A 215 50.85 24.09 -34.70
N LYS A 216 49.67 24.13 -35.34
CA LYS A 216 48.78 25.29 -35.31
C LYS A 216 48.26 25.44 -33.88
N THR A 217 48.52 26.59 -33.24
CA THR A 217 47.95 26.89 -31.92
C THR A 217 46.55 27.44 -32.14
N PHE A 218 45.54 26.62 -31.90
CA PHE A 218 44.15 27.09 -31.97
C PHE A 218 43.84 28.03 -30.81
N PHE A 219 43.00 29.03 -31.07
CA PHE A 219 42.60 30.01 -30.06
C PHE A 219 41.73 29.38 -28.96
N ILE A 220 40.95 28.35 -29.31
CA ILE A 220 40.29 27.43 -28.39
C ILE A 220 40.95 26.05 -28.52
N SER A 221 41.48 25.53 -27.41
CA SER A 221 42.11 24.20 -27.38
C SER A 221 41.07 23.09 -27.58
N ASP A 222 41.50 21.90 -28.01
CA ASP A 222 40.55 20.80 -28.23
C ASP A 222 39.88 20.32 -26.92
N GLY A 223 40.58 20.43 -25.78
CA GLY A 223 40.03 20.11 -24.46
C GLY A 223 39.03 21.16 -23.95
N ASP A 224 39.30 22.45 -24.19
CA ASP A 224 38.31 23.50 -23.89
C ASP A 224 37.08 23.38 -24.81
N LEU A 225 37.29 22.97 -26.07
CA LEU A 225 36.22 22.74 -27.03
C LEU A 225 35.30 21.58 -26.61
N ASP A 226 35.83 20.50 -26.05
CA ASP A 226 35.01 19.42 -25.45
C ASP A 226 34.12 19.97 -24.35
N THR A 227 34.73 20.71 -23.42
CA THR A 227 34.00 21.26 -22.26
C THR A 227 32.94 22.28 -22.68
N ILE A 228 33.24 23.11 -23.70
CA ILE A 228 32.27 24.04 -24.28
C ILE A 228 31.14 23.28 -24.97
N PHE A 229 31.46 22.26 -25.79
CA PHE A 229 30.46 21.49 -26.52
C PHE A 229 29.46 20.82 -25.58
N ASP A 230 29.91 20.21 -24.47
CA ASP A 230 29.02 19.61 -23.48
C ASP A 230 28.01 20.61 -22.87
N MET A 231 28.35 21.92 -22.86
CA MET A 231 27.45 22.97 -22.37
C MET A 231 26.44 23.46 -23.42
N VAL A 232 26.75 23.30 -24.72
CA VAL A 232 25.96 23.86 -25.82
C VAL A 232 25.56 22.84 -26.89
N ASP A 233 25.71 21.55 -26.59
CA ASP A 233 25.42 20.40 -27.44
C ASP A 233 24.09 20.51 -28.21
N HIS A 234 23.02 20.89 -27.53
CA HIS A 234 21.67 21.10 -28.08
C HIS A 234 21.58 22.17 -29.20
N LEU A 235 22.60 23.02 -29.37
CA LEU A 235 22.65 24.02 -30.44
C LEU A 235 23.34 23.51 -31.72
N PHE A 236 23.94 22.31 -31.68
CA PHE A 236 24.77 21.76 -32.75
C PHE A 236 24.43 20.29 -33.03
N ILE A 237 24.66 19.83 -34.26
CA ILE A 237 24.43 18.43 -34.62
C ILE A 237 25.65 17.60 -34.24
N ALA A 238 26.86 18.17 -34.38
CA ALA A 238 28.11 17.54 -33.98
C ALA A 238 29.15 18.56 -33.48
N LYS A 239 30.14 18.08 -32.69
CA LYS A 239 31.29 18.88 -32.22
C LYS A 239 32.06 19.55 -33.37
N SER A 240 32.11 18.90 -34.54
CA SER A 240 32.73 19.46 -35.75
C SER A 240 32.08 20.77 -36.19
N ASP A 241 30.77 20.91 -36.04
CA ASP A 241 30.04 22.12 -36.46
C ASP A 241 30.45 23.33 -35.61
N LEU A 242 30.63 23.11 -34.31
CA LEU A 242 31.14 24.14 -33.40
C LEU A 242 32.59 24.51 -33.76
N ARG A 243 33.44 23.51 -34.06
CA ARG A 243 34.84 23.74 -34.44
C ARG A 243 34.96 24.52 -35.75
N ASP A 244 34.19 24.16 -36.77
CA ASP A 244 34.21 24.81 -38.08
C ASP A 244 33.76 26.27 -37.97
N LYS A 245 32.77 26.53 -37.11
CA LYS A 245 32.28 27.88 -36.85
C LYS A 245 33.31 28.74 -36.11
N LEU A 246 34.00 28.19 -35.12
CA LEU A 246 35.09 28.88 -34.40
C LEU A 246 36.32 29.10 -35.30
N ASN A 247 36.64 28.15 -36.18
CA ASN A 247 37.73 28.26 -37.14
C ASN A 247 37.46 29.28 -38.27
N GLY A 248 36.23 29.78 -38.39
CA GLY A 248 35.87 30.84 -39.33
C GLY A 248 35.99 32.26 -38.76
N MET A 249 36.29 32.39 -37.46
CA MET A 249 36.24 33.66 -36.73
C MET A 249 37.62 34.14 -36.31
N ASP A 250 37.78 35.45 -36.24
CA ASP A 250 38.95 36.09 -35.64
C ASP A 250 38.77 36.24 -34.12
N GLY A 251 39.78 36.77 -33.43
CA GLY A 251 39.83 36.80 -31.96
C GLY A 251 38.59 37.41 -31.30
N ASP A 252 38.29 38.68 -31.62
CA ASP A 252 37.15 39.41 -31.03
C ASP A 252 35.82 38.74 -31.37
N GLN A 253 35.67 38.30 -32.63
CA GLN A 253 34.46 37.59 -33.08
C GLN A 253 34.26 36.28 -32.33
N THR A 254 35.35 35.57 -32.02
CA THR A 254 35.31 34.33 -31.24
C THR A 254 34.87 34.61 -29.81
N VAL A 255 35.42 35.65 -29.15
CA VAL A 255 35.03 36.04 -27.79
C VAL A 255 33.55 36.46 -27.74
N ASP A 256 33.10 37.30 -28.66
CA ASP A 256 31.69 37.70 -28.78
C ASP A 256 30.76 36.50 -28.99
N TYR A 257 31.17 35.56 -29.84
CA TYR A 257 30.41 34.35 -30.09
C TYR A 257 30.33 33.44 -28.84
N LEU A 258 31.43 33.29 -28.09
CA LEU A 258 31.43 32.56 -26.83
C LEU A 258 30.58 33.26 -25.76
N ILE A 259 30.53 34.59 -25.71
CA ILE A 259 29.61 35.34 -24.84
C ILE A 259 28.16 35.06 -25.21
N CYS A 260 27.84 35.01 -26.51
CA CYS A 260 26.50 34.62 -26.98
C CYS A 260 26.13 33.18 -26.58
N LEU A 261 27.06 32.23 -26.74
CA LEU A 261 26.87 30.84 -26.32
C LEU A 261 26.69 30.72 -24.80
N TYR A 262 27.50 31.44 -24.01
CA TYR A 262 27.37 31.52 -22.56
C TYR A 262 26.00 32.10 -22.13
N LYS A 263 25.51 33.14 -22.80
CA LYS A 263 24.16 33.68 -22.55
C LYS A 263 23.06 32.69 -22.94
N ALA A 264 23.25 31.90 -23.99
CA ALA A 264 22.31 30.87 -24.40
C ALA A 264 22.25 29.71 -23.39
N SER A 265 23.40 29.33 -22.81
CA SER A 265 23.48 28.27 -21.79
C SER A 265 22.94 28.67 -20.42
N LEU A 266 22.75 29.97 -20.16
CA LEU A 266 22.10 30.50 -18.95
C LEU A 266 20.56 30.47 -19.01
N LYS A 267 19.96 30.12 -20.16
CA LYS A 267 18.51 29.97 -20.25
C LYS A 267 18.07 28.71 -19.49
N PRO A 268 17.03 28.77 -18.63
CA PRO A 268 16.48 27.58 -18.02
C PRO A 268 16.11 26.56 -19.10
N LYS A 269 16.50 25.30 -18.91
CA LYS A 269 16.05 24.21 -19.78
C LYS A 269 14.74 23.70 -19.19
N THR A 270 13.64 23.87 -19.93
CA THR A 270 12.35 23.29 -19.55
C THR A 270 12.36 21.80 -19.89
N VAL A 271 12.24 20.96 -18.87
CA VAL A 271 12.00 19.53 -19.06
C VAL A 271 10.51 19.33 -19.33
N ASP A 272 10.19 18.61 -20.41
CA ASP A 272 8.82 18.31 -20.82
C ASP A 272 8.51 16.82 -20.66
N CYS A 273 7.76 16.49 -19.60
CA CYS A 273 7.28 15.16 -19.28
C CYS A 273 5.78 14.99 -19.58
N THR A 274 5.17 15.85 -20.40
CA THR A 274 3.71 15.80 -20.68
C THR A 274 3.24 14.46 -21.27
N LYS A 275 4.10 13.78 -22.03
CA LYS A 275 3.83 12.45 -22.59
C LYS A 275 4.08 11.29 -21.63
N SER A 276 4.36 11.56 -20.36
CA SER A 276 4.65 10.51 -19.38
C SER A 276 3.38 9.89 -18.79
N LEU A 277 3.50 8.62 -18.42
CA LEU A 277 2.54 7.93 -17.56
C LEU A 277 3.13 7.83 -16.16
N ILE A 278 2.44 8.37 -15.16
CA ILE A 278 2.91 8.43 -13.78
C ILE A 278 2.05 7.53 -12.90
N PHE A 279 2.69 6.55 -12.29
CA PHE A 279 2.09 5.75 -11.22
C PHE A 279 2.52 6.31 -9.86
N VAL A 280 1.58 6.83 -9.10
CA VAL A 280 1.77 7.20 -7.69
C VAL A 280 1.36 6.02 -6.84
N MET A 281 2.27 5.44 -6.06
CA MET A 281 2.03 4.25 -5.26
C MET A 281 2.29 4.57 -3.79
N GLY A 282 1.31 4.29 -2.93
CA GLY A 282 1.46 4.55 -1.50
C GLY A 282 0.78 3.50 -0.62
N ASN A 283 1.37 3.31 0.55
CA ASN A 283 0.78 2.54 1.63
C ASN A 283 -0.01 3.48 2.53
N LEU A 284 -1.32 3.24 2.64
CA LEU A 284 -2.22 3.99 3.52
C LEU A 284 -2.84 3.02 4.52
N ASP A 285 -2.00 2.35 5.30
CA ASP A 285 -2.43 1.30 6.22
C ASP A 285 -3.51 1.82 7.19
N GLU A 286 -3.46 3.11 7.57
CA GLU A 286 -4.50 3.70 8.43
C GLU A 286 -5.92 3.70 7.83
N VAL A 287 -6.06 3.76 6.50
CA VAL A 287 -7.38 3.69 5.85
C VAL A 287 -8.00 2.31 6.04
N TYR A 288 -7.16 1.28 6.15
CA TYR A 288 -7.54 -0.11 6.39
C TYR A 288 -7.64 -0.44 7.89
N THR A 289 -7.10 0.41 8.78
CA THR A 289 -7.22 0.23 10.24
C THR A 289 -8.35 1.07 10.84
N MET A 290 -8.76 2.18 10.20
CA MET A 290 -9.93 2.97 10.59
C MET A 290 -11.25 2.21 10.42
N SER A 291 -11.26 1.06 9.74
CA SER A 291 -12.43 0.17 9.57
C SER A 291 -12.70 -0.80 10.73
N HIS A 292 -12.14 -0.55 11.93
CA HIS A 292 -12.30 -1.27 13.21
C HIS A 292 -11.22 -2.33 13.54
N ASN A 293 -10.64 -2.19 14.75
CA ASN A 293 -9.77 -3.09 15.51
C ASN A 293 -9.24 -4.34 14.78
N LEU A 294 -7.96 -4.28 14.38
CA LEU A 294 -7.24 -5.41 13.80
C LEU A 294 -7.00 -6.49 14.86
N ASN A 295 -7.72 -7.61 14.74
CA ASN A 295 -7.39 -8.84 15.44
C ASN A 295 -6.65 -9.79 14.46
N PRO A 296 -5.50 -10.39 14.83
CA PRO A 296 -4.79 -11.38 14.00
C PRO A 296 -5.63 -12.61 13.59
N ASP A 297 -6.75 -12.88 14.26
CA ASP A 297 -7.73 -13.91 13.93
C ASP A 297 -8.92 -13.42 13.12
N MET A 298 -8.95 -12.12 12.77
CA MET A 298 -9.88 -11.65 11.76
C MET A 298 -9.66 -12.47 10.48
N SER A 299 -10.75 -13.03 9.96
CA SER A 299 -10.64 -13.84 8.74
C SER A 299 -10.23 -12.97 7.56
N ALA A 300 -9.44 -13.54 6.64
CA ALA A 300 -9.05 -12.84 5.42
C ALA A 300 -10.27 -12.35 4.62
N ASN A 301 -11.36 -13.13 4.61
CA ASN A 301 -12.61 -12.76 3.93
C ASN A 301 -13.27 -11.53 4.56
N GLU A 302 -13.29 -11.42 5.89
CA GLU A 302 -13.85 -10.26 6.56
C GLU A 302 -13.02 -9.01 6.29
N PHE A 303 -11.69 -9.13 6.41
CA PHE A 303 -10.80 -8.01 6.18
C PHE A 303 -10.83 -7.55 4.71
N HIS A 304 -10.92 -8.49 3.77
CA HIS A 304 -11.18 -8.19 2.36
C HIS A 304 -12.48 -7.39 2.19
N ARG A 305 -13.60 -7.87 2.76
CA ARG A 305 -14.89 -7.18 2.67
C ARG A 305 -14.80 -5.74 3.16
N GLN A 306 -14.24 -5.51 4.34
CA GLN A 306 -14.05 -4.16 4.88
C GLN A 306 -13.20 -3.29 3.96
N SER A 307 -12.12 -3.86 3.40
CA SER A 307 -11.25 -3.12 2.49
C SER A 307 -11.92 -2.72 1.17
N THR A 308 -12.96 -3.44 0.73
CA THR A 308 -13.73 -3.08 -0.49
C THR A 308 -14.69 -1.91 -0.29
N GLU A 309 -15.02 -1.59 0.95
CA GLU A 309 -15.91 -0.46 1.30
C GLU A 309 -15.17 0.87 1.38
N ILE A 310 -13.83 0.83 1.35
CA ILE A 310 -12.97 2.01 1.41
C ILE A 310 -13.25 2.93 0.21
N THR A 311 -13.50 4.19 0.52
CA THR A 311 -13.82 5.23 -0.44
C THR A 311 -12.62 6.12 -0.75
N VAL A 312 -12.65 6.78 -1.91
CA VAL A 312 -11.65 7.80 -2.28
C VAL A 312 -11.63 8.96 -1.28
N THR A 313 -12.76 9.26 -0.63
CA THR A 313 -12.87 10.30 0.39
C THR A 313 -12.01 9.97 1.61
N GLU A 314 -12.06 8.73 2.09
CA GLU A 314 -11.24 8.28 3.22
C GLU A 314 -9.74 8.29 2.88
N VAL A 315 -9.39 7.88 1.65
CA VAL A 315 -8.01 8.00 1.13
C VAL A 315 -7.54 9.45 1.14
N LYS A 316 -8.36 10.40 0.64
CA LYS A 316 -8.01 11.83 0.64
C LYS A 316 -7.91 12.40 2.07
N GLN A 317 -8.74 11.94 3.00
CA GLN A 317 -8.64 12.31 4.42
C GLN A 317 -7.34 11.82 5.05
N ALA A 318 -6.93 10.58 4.77
CA ALA A 318 -5.66 10.05 5.23
C ALA A 318 -4.46 10.84 4.66
N LEU A 319 -4.53 11.26 3.39
CA LEU A 319 -3.50 12.09 2.77
C LEU A 319 -3.39 13.49 3.37
N LEU A 320 -4.50 14.09 3.84
CA LEU A 320 -4.49 15.43 4.48
C LEU A 320 -3.62 15.49 5.75
N SER A 321 -3.37 14.35 6.41
CA SER A 321 -2.45 14.29 7.54
C SER A 321 -0.97 14.46 7.15
N ARG A 322 -0.65 14.41 5.85
CA ARG A 322 0.73 14.36 5.31
C ARG A 322 1.02 15.41 4.25
N PHE A 323 -0.01 15.84 3.53
CA PHE A 323 0.10 16.70 2.35
C PHE A 323 -0.90 17.84 2.41
N ARG A 324 -0.52 18.94 1.76
CA ARG A 324 -1.39 20.11 1.64
C ARG A 324 -2.54 19.83 0.69
N SER A 325 -3.65 20.54 0.88
CA SER A 325 -4.87 20.29 0.10
C SER A 325 -4.67 20.53 -1.40
N GLU A 326 -3.86 21.50 -1.79
CA GLU A 326 -3.50 21.76 -3.19
C GLU A 326 -2.60 20.69 -3.80
N GLN A 327 -1.75 20.04 -3.00
CA GLN A 327 -0.92 18.93 -3.45
C GLN A 327 -1.75 17.67 -3.71
N ILE A 328 -2.73 17.41 -2.85
CA ILE A 328 -3.69 16.33 -3.04
C ILE A 328 -4.53 16.57 -4.30
N ALA A 329 -4.86 17.83 -4.61
CA ALA A 329 -5.57 18.18 -5.84
C ALA A 329 -4.76 17.86 -7.12
N ARG A 330 -3.43 17.94 -7.08
CA ARG A 330 -2.54 17.60 -8.21
C ARG A 330 -2.47 16.10 -8.51
N LEU A 331 -2.86 15.23 -7.58
CA LEU A 331 -2.96 13.79 -7.82
C LEU A 331 -4.07 13.43 -8.81
N GLY A 332 -4.99 14.35 -9.11
CA GLY A 332 -6.10 14.14 -10.03
C GLY A 332 -7.22 13.28 -9.44
N ASN A 333 -7.93 12.55 -10.30
CA ASN A 333 -9.12 11.77 -9.91
C ASN A 333 -8.99 10.26 -10.15
N ASN A 334 -7.91 9.81 -10.80
CA ASN A 334 -7.68 8.38 -11.04
C ASN A 334 -7.08 7.75 -9.77
N HIS A 335 -7.95 7.44 -8.80
CA HIS A 335 -7.58 6.72 -7.58
C HIS A 335 -8.07 5.28 -7.69
N ILE A 336 -7.14 4.34 -7.62
CA ILE A 336 -7.38 2.91 -7.61
C ILE A 336 -7.01 2.41 -6.22
N ILE A 337 -7.98 1.80 -5.55
CA ILE A 337 -7.84 1.30 -4.19
C ILE A 337 -7.75 -0.21 -4.29
N TYR A 338 -6.64 -0.77 -3.84
CA TYR A 338 -6.46 -2.20 -3.79
C TYR A 338 -7.17 -2.78 -2.56
N PRO A 339 -8.05 -3.78 -2.70
CA PRO A 339 -8.53 -4.49 -1.54
C PRO A 339 -7.42 -5.35 -0.93
N ALA A 340 -7.59 -5.71 0.35
CA ALA A 340 -6.83 -6.78 0.96
C ALA A 340 -7.14 -8.12 0.26
N PHE A 341 -6.36 -9.17 0.49
CA PHE A 341 -6.67 -10.49 -0.09
C PHE A 341 -7.70 -11.24 0.74
N ASP A 342 -8.64 -11.89 0.07
CA ASP A 342 -9.51 -12.88 0.69
C ASP A 342 -8.79 -14.24 0.84
N GLU A 343 -9.43 -15.18 1.51
CA GLU A 343 -8.86 -16.50 1.78
C GLU A 343 -8.54 -17.27 0.49
N GLN A 344 -9.43 -17.22 -0.50
CA GLN A 344 -9.23 -17.90 -1.78
C GLN A 344 -8.03 -17.35 -2.53
N SER A 345 -7.83 -16.03 -2.49
CA SER A 345 -6.69 -15.35 -3.08
C SER A 345 -5.39 -15.79 -2.41
N PHE A 346 -5.35 -15.87 -1.08
CA PHE A 346 -4.19 -16.39 -0.37
C PHE A 346 -3.85 -17.83 -0.78
N TYR A 347 -4.83 -18.74 -0.85
CA TYR A 347 -4.59 -20.11 -1.35
C TYR A 347 -4.08 -20.12 -2.80
N GLY A 348 -4.63 -19.27 -3.67
CA GLY A 348 -4.12 -19.11 -5.03
C GLY A 348 -2.67 -18.65 -5.08
N ILE A 349 -2.29 -17.70 -4.21
CA ILE A 349 -0.91 -17.19 -4.09
C ILE A 349 0.03 -18.28 -3.54
N ILE A 350 -0.41 -19.06 -2.55
CA ILE A 350 0.34 -20.22 -2.02
C ILE A 350 0.64 -21.19 -3.16
N ARG A 351 -0.38 -21.58 -3.94
CA ARG A 351 -0.22 -22.51 -5.06
C ARG A 351 0.74 -21.98 -6.11
N LEU A 352 0.61 -20.70 -6.49
CA LEU A 352 1.54 -20.07 -7.43
C LEU A 352 2.98 -20.09 -6.93
N GLU A 353 3.21 -19.84 -5.64
CA GLU A 353 4.56 -19.86 -5.08
C GLU A 353 5.13 -21.29 -5.00
N LEU A 354 4.32 -22.26 -4.58
CA LEU A 354 4.71 -23.68 -4.60
C LEU A 354 5.02 -24.14 -6.02
N ASP A 355 4.23 -23.74 -7.03
CA ASP A 355 4.46 -24.09 -8.43
C ASP A 355 5.72 -23.45 -9.02
N LYS A 356 6.14 -22.28 -8.53
CA LYS A 356 7.47 -21.72 -8.88
C LYS A 356 8.59 -22.61 -8.34
N VAL A 357 8.45 -23.09 -7.10
CA VAL A 357 9.43 -24.00 -6.49
C VAL A 357 9.46 -25.34 -7.22
N LYS A 358 8.29 -25.93 -7.53
CA LYS A 358 8.18 -27.17 -8.32
C LYS A 358 8.91 -27.05 -9.65
N ARG A 359 8.64 -26.00 -10.43
CA ARG A 359 9.28 -25.77 -11.73
C ARG A 359 10.79 -25.65 -11.58
N LYS A 360 11.27 -24.87 -10.61
CA LYS A 360 12.71 -24.73 -10.36
C LYS A 360 13.38 -26.07 -10.06
N VAL A 361 12.74 -26.93 -9.25
CA VAL A 361 13.28 -28.26 -8.92
C VAL A 361 13.23 -29.19 -10.14
N ALA A 362 12.13 -29.22 -10.88
CA ALA A 362 11.97 -30.02 -12.08
C ALA A 362 12.99 -29.62 -13.17
N ASP A 363 13.14 -28.33 -13.44
CA ASP A 363 14.05 -27.82 -14.47
C ASP A 363 15.53 -28.06 -14.13
N THR A 364 15.88 -28.03 -12.83
CA THR A 364 17.27 -28.17 -12.38
C THR A 364 17.69 -29.62 -12.13
N TYR A 365 16.80 -30.42 -11.56
CA TYR A 365 17.13 -31.77 -11.06
C TYR A 365 16.34 -32.88 -11.75
N ASN A 366 15.39 -32.55 -12.63
CA ASN A 366 14.50 -33.50 -13.30
C ASN A 366 13.75 -34.43 -12.32
N ILE A 367 13.32 -33.87 -11.19
CA ILE A 367 12.52 -34.55 -10.16
C ILE A 367 11.21 -33.78 -9.97
N GLU A 368 10.08 -34.48 -9.98
CA GLU A 368 8.76 -33.88 -9.76
C GLU A 368 8.50 -33.66 -8.25
N MET A 369 7.83 -32.56 -7.91
CA MET A 369 7.51 -32.20 -6.55
C MET A 369 5.99 -32.04 -6.36
N LEU A 370 5.46 -32.72 -5.36
CA LEU A 370 4.02 -32.80 -5.07
C LEU A 370 3.72 -32.28 -3.65
N PHE A 371 2.55 -31.67 -3.46
CA PHE A 371 2.06 -31.22 -2.16
C PHE A 371 0.64 -31.71 -1.93
N ASP A 372 0.36 -32.17 -0.73
CA ASP A 372 -1.00 -32.43 -0.27
C ASP A 372 -1.71 -31.13 0.17
N THR A 373 -3.05 -31.14 0.16
CA THR A 373 -3.86 -29.96 0.52
C THR A 373 -3.65 -29.53 1.97
N LYS A 374 -3.37 -30.46 2.89
CA LYS A 374 -3.05 -30.12 4.28
C LYS A 374 -1.76 -29.30 4.43
N VAL A 375 -0.82 -29.42 3.49
CA VAL A 375 0.41 -28.61 3.49
C VAL A 375 0.10 -27.18 3.07
N GLU A 376 -0.79 -26.99 2.08
CA GLU A 376 -1.30 -25.66 1.72
C GLU A 376 -2.01 -25.01 2.92
N GLN A 377 -2.83 -25.77 3.64
CA GLN A 377 -3.52 -25.31 4.85
C GLN A 377 -2.54 -24.90 5.95
N LEU A 378 -1.50 -25.71 6.22
CA LEU A 378 -0.46 -25.36 7.20
C LEU A 378 0.24 -24.05 6.84
N ILE A 379 0.58 -23.84 5.55
CA ILE A 379 1.20 -22.61 5.08
C ILE A 379 0.25 -21.42 5.26
N TYR A 380 -1.05 -21.61 5.01
CA TYR A 380 -2.06 -20.57 5.25
C TYR A 380 -2.14 -20.21 6.73
N GLU A 381 -2.28 -21.20 7.61
CA GLU A 381 -2.45 -21.01 9.05
C GLU A 381 -1.25 -20.34 9.72
N GLU A 382 -0.03 -20.64 9.27
CA GLU A 382 1.22 -20.07 9.80
C GLU A 382 1.69 -18.80 9.07
N GLY A 383 1.25 -18.60 7.82
CA GLY A 383 1.80 -17.56 6.94
C GLY A 383 0.87 -16.40 6.63
N VAL A 384 -0.43 -16.52 6.92
CA VAL A 384 -1.41 -15.48 6.59
C VAL A 384 -1.69 -14.57 7.77
N TYR A 385 -1.34 -13.31 7.58
CA TYR A 385 -1.73 -12.17 8.39
C TYR A 385 -2.44 -11.19 7.45
N PRO A 386 -3.79 -11.12 7.45
CA PRO A 386 -4.53 -10.35 6.44
C PRO A 386 -4.07 -8.88 6.30
N THR A 387 -3.64 -8.28 7.41
CA THR A 387 -3.18 -6.89 7.51
C THR A 387 -1.77 -6.64 6.94
N GLN A 388 -0.98 -7.69 6.70
CA GLN A 388 0.43 -7.58 6.25
C GLN A 388 0.64 -8.03 4.80
N GLY A 389 -0.43 -8.35 4.07
CA GLY A 389 -0.36 -8.83 2.70
C GLY A 389 0.38 -10.17 2.58
N THR A 390 1.14 -10.37 1.50
CA THR A 390 1.76 -11.67 1.16
C THR A 390 3.17 -11.87 1.69
N ARG A 391 3.79 -10.86 2.33
CA ARG A 391 5.20 -10.94 2.75
C ARG A 391 5.45 -12.06 3.78
N PRO A 392 4.65 -12.19 4.86
CA PRO A 392 4.82 -13.30 5.81
C PRO A 392 4.55 -14.66 5.16
N LEU A 393 3.61 -14.71 4.21
CA LEU A 393 3.26 -15.92 3.47
C LEU A 393 4.47 -16.46 2.68
N PHE A 394 5.14 -15.62 1.89
CA PHE A 394 6.33 -16.06 1.13
C PHE A 394 7.47 -16.51 2.04
N THR A 395 7.64 -15.85 3.18
CA THR A 395 8.61 -16.25 4.21
C THR A 395 8.28 -17.64 4.75
N THR A 396 6.99 -17.91 4.99
CA THR A 396 6.49 -19.20 5.49
C THR A 396 6.67 -20.31 4.46
N VAL A 397 6.36 -20.06 3.18
CA VAL A 397 6.65 -21.03 2.09
C VAL A 397 8.15 -21.33 2.04
N HIS A 398 9.00 -20.32 2.12
CA HIS A 398 10.45 -20.52 2.13
C HIS A 398 10.89 -21.40 3.32
N GLN A 399 10.39 -21.11 4.52
CA GLN A 399 10.73 -21.84 5.73
C GLN A 399 10.21 -23.29 5.72
N ILE A 400 8.96 -23.52 5.31
CA ILE A 400 8.34 -24.84 5.29
C ILE A 400 8.92 -25.71 4.17
N VAL A 401 9.19 -25.12 3.00
CA VAL A 401 9.52 -25.88 1.78
C VAL A 401 10.99 -25.72 1.40
N ASN A 402 11.44 -24.50 1.12
CA ASN A 402 12.73 -24.26 0.47
C ASN A 402 13.92 -24.69 1.34
N THR A 403 13.85 -24.47 2.65
CA THR A 403 14.92 -24.86 3.58
C THR A 403 15.15 -26.38 3.61
N ARG A 404 14.13 -27.19 3.28
CA ARG A 404 14.18 -28.65 3.30
C ARG A 404 14.68 -29.26 2.00
N LEU A 405 14.64 -28.51 0.89
CA LEU A 405 15.08 -29.01 -0.42
C LEU A 405 16.52 -29.53 -0.40
N GLY A 406 17.43 -28.83 0.29
CA GLY A 406 18.82 -29.28 0.40
C GLY A 406 18.96 -30.65 1.07
N LYS A 407 18.22 -30.88 2.16
CA LYS A 407 18.19 -32.16 2.89
C LYS A 407 17.56 -33.26 2.03
N ILE A 408 16.43 -32.98 1.37
CA ILE A 408 15.73 -33.91 0.48
C ILE A 408 16.61 -34.37 -0.67
N LEU A 409 17.21 -33.42 -1.40
CA LEU A 409 18.06 -33.74 -2.54
C LEU A 409 19.32 -34.50 -2.10
N ASN A 410 19.88 -34.16 -0.95
CA ASN A 410 21.02 -34.88 -0.39
C ASN A 410 20.69 -36.36 -0.11
N GLU A 411 19.53 -36.63 0.49
CA GLU A 411 19.04 -38.00 0.70
C GLU A 411 18.88 -38.76 -0.62
N ILE A 412 18.23 -38.15 -1.62
CA ILE A 412 18.02 -38.80 -2.93
C ILE A 412 19.36 -39.15 -3.59
N TYR A 413 20.30 -38.20 -3.66
CA TYR A 413 21.54 -38.38 -4.42
C TYR A 413 22.62 -39.17 -3.67
N LEU A 414 22.85 -38.92 -2.38
CA LEU A 414 23.94 -39.58 -1.64
C LEU A 414 23.55 -40.96 -1.10
N ASN A 415 22.29 -41.16 -0.73
CA ASN A 415 21.82 -42.45 -0.21
C ASN A 415 21.28 -43.37 -1.31
N GLY A 416 21.30 -42.91 -2.57
CA GLY A 416 21.06 -43.74 -3.76
C GLY A 416 19.60 -44.12 -3.97
N TYR A 417 18.64 -43.30 -3.52
CA TYR A 417 17.23 -43.52 -3.80
C TYR A 417 16.92 -43.10 -5.24
N GLU A 418 16.52 -44.04 -6.09
CA GLU A 418 16.09 -43.76 -7.47
C GLU A 418 14.67 -43.15 -7.52
N ALA A 419 14.48 -42.00 -6.89
CA ALA A 419 13.19 -41.31 -6.88
C ALA A 419 13.01 -40.45 -8.15
N ASP A 420 11.85 -40.57 -8.80
CA ASP A 420 11.43 -39.66 -9.88
C ASP A 420 10.65 -38.45 -9.36
N SER A 421 10.13 -38.56 -8.13
CA SER A 421 9.30 -37.55 -7.51
C SER A 421 9.34 -37.61 -5.99
N PHE A 422 8.99 -36.51 -5.33
CA PHE A 422 8.76 -36.50 -3.87
C PHE A 422 7.53 -35.69 -3.50
N ARG A 423 6.83 -36.14 -2.44
CA ARG A 423 5.55 -35.57 -2.00
C ARG A 423 5.62 -35.11 -0.55
N PHE A 424 5.19 -33.88 -0.31
CA PHE A 424 4.96 -33.35 1.04
C PHE A 424 3.55 -33.69 1.51
N THR A 425 3.46 -34.28 2.70
CA THR A 425 2.21 -34.59 3.41
C THR A 425 2.33 -34.21 4.89
N ILE A 426 1.20 -34.15 5.59
CA ILE A 426 1.15 -33.97 7.05
C ILE A 426 0.94 -35.34 7.70
N ASN A 427 1.84 -35.70 8.63
CA ASN A 427 1.70 -36.91 9.43
C ASN A 427 1.05 -36.56 10.79
N ASP A 428 -0.25 -36.81 10.90
CA ASP A 428 -1.02 -36.47 12.10
C ASP A 428 -0.56 -37.27 13.34
N GLU A 429 -0.08 -38.51 13.17
CA GLU A 429 0.38 -39.37 14.28
C GLU A 429 1.73 -38.93 14.85
N ALA A 430 2.64 -38.49 13.99
CA ALA A 430 3.96 -37.98 14.37
C ALA A 430 3.94 -36.49 14.76
N SER A 431 2.81 -35.81 14.53
CA SER A 431 2.62 -34.42 14.93
C SER A 431 2.50 -34.32 16.44
N LEU A 432 3.21 -33.35 17.00
CA LEU A 432 3.23 -33.07 18.43
C LEU A 432 2.33 -31.88 18.75
N LYS A 433 2.13 -31.66 20.06
CA LYS A 433 1.36 -30.55 20.61
C LYS A 433 1.70 -29.18 19.97
N ASP A 434 2.99 -28.99 19.70
CA ASP A 434 3.64 -27.72 19.36
C ASP A 434 4.39 -27.73 18.02
N ASN A 435 4.34 -28.87 17.32
CA ASN A 435 5.05 -29.09 16.07
C ASN A 435 4.20 -29.95 15.14
N THR A 436 4.09 -29.55 13.89
CA THR A 436 3.48 -30.38 12.85
C THR A 436 4.56 -31.23 12.18
N ALA A 437 4.33 -32.53 12.07
CA ALA A 437 5.24 -33.42 11.38
C ALA A 437 4.99 -33.38 9.87
N LEU A 438 5.95 -32.83 9.14
CA LEU A 438 6.00 -32.89 7.68
C LEU A 438 6.60 -34.23 7.29
N GLN A 439 5.83 -35.05 6.59
CA GLN A 439 6.32 -36.27 5.96
C GLN A 439 6.63 -35.99 4.49
N ILE A 440 7.85 -36.31 4.08
CA ILE A 440 8.28 -36.21 2.69
C ILE A 440 8.51 -37.62 2.17
N ASP A 441 7.60 -38.07 1.31
CA ASP A 441 7.67 -39.38 0.67
C ASP A 441 8.47 -39.28 -0.62
N PHE A 442 9.47 -40.14 -0.81
CA PHE A 442 10.18 -40.32 -2.08
C PHE A 442 9.49 -41.40 -2.88
N LEU A 443 9.17 -41.12 -4.15
CA LEU A 443 8.43 -42.01 -5.01
C LEU A 443 9.22 -42.40 -6.26
N LYS A 444 8.96 -43.62 -6.73
CA LYS A 444 9.37 -44.14 -8.04
C LYS A 444 8.17 -44.83 -8.68
N ASP A 445 7.80 -44.46 -9.89
CA ASP A 445 6.63 -44.98 -10.59
C ASP A 445 5.36 -44.94 -9.71
N ASN A 446 5.15 -43.81 -9.01
CA ASN A 446 4.07 -43.58 -8.04
C ASN A 446 4.07 -44.49 -6.78
N LYS A 447 5.13 -45.25 -6.52
CA LYS A 447 5.27 -46.04 -5.30
C LYS A 447 6.23 -45.39 -4.33
N VAL A 448 5.84 -45.29 -3.06
CA VAL A 448 6.72 -44.79 -2.00
C VAL A 448 7.86 -45.77 -1.76
N ILE A 449 9.10 -45.32 -1.96
CA ILE A 449 10.32 -46.11 -1.75
C ILE A 449 11.02 -45.77 -0.44
N HIS A 450 10.82 -44.55 0.06
CA HIS A 450 11.38 -44.07 1.31
C HIS A 450 10.59 -42.85 1.80
N HIS A 451 10.72 -42.50 3.07
CA HIS A 451 10.14 -41.29 3.62
C HIS A 451 11.04 -40.69 4.70
N ILE A 452 11.03 -39.37 4.81
CA ILE A 452 11.64 -38.64 5.93
C ILE A 452 10.55 -37.88 6.69
N ILE A 453 10.72 -37.75 8.00
CA ILE A 453 9.84 -36.95 8.84
C ILE A 453 10.65 -35.79 9.40
N ASP A 454 10.10 -34.59 9.32
CA ASP A 454 10.71 -33.36 9.82
C ASP A 454 9.69 -32.57 10.65
N GLN A 455 10.09 -32.12 11.83
CA GLN A 455 9.20 -31.39 12.74
C GLN A 455 9.22 -29.90 12.39
N GLN A 456 8.05 -29.34 12.10
CA GLN A 456 7.83 -27.92 11.86
C GLN A 456 7.21 -27.27 13.11
N PRO A 457 7.96 -26.42 13.84
CA PRO A 457 7.39 -25.66 14.94
C PRO A 457 6.27 -24.75 14.46
N LEU A 458 5.15 -24.76 15.19
CA LEU A 458 4.05 -23.82 15.00
C LEU A 458 4.32 -22.56 15.83
N VAL A 459 4.09 -21.38 15.26
CA VAL A 459 4.17 -20.10 15.97
C VAL A 459 2.76 -19.54 16.15
N LEU A 460 2.02 -19.37 15.05
CA LEU A 460 0.64 -18.87 15.07
C LEU A 460 -0.34 -19.94 15.59
N GLY A 461 -0.18 -21.18 15.14
CA GLY A 461 -1.01 -22.31 15.54
C GLY A 461 -0.98 -22.56 17.04
N LYS A 462 0.13 -22.24 17.73
CA LYS A 462 0.22 -22.31 19.20
C LYS A 462 -0.67 -21.30 19.89
N LEU A 463 -0.66 -20.06 19.41
CA LEU A 463 -1.47 -18.97 19.97
C LEU A 463 -2.97 -19.22 19.75
N ARG A 464 -3.30 -19.80 18.59
CA ARG A 464 -4.67 -20.11 18.15
C ARG A 464 -5.24 -21.42 18.70
N ARG A 465 -4.56 -22.06 19.64
CA ARG A 465 -4.90 -23.40 20.11
C ARG A 465 -6.02 -23.35 21.14
N GLU A 466 -6.96 -24.29 21.05
CA GLU A 466 -7.90 -24.61 22.14
C GLU A 466 -7.09 -24.88 23.44
N LYS A 467 -7.32 -24.06 24.47
CA LYS A 467 -6.64 -24.14 25.77
C LYS A 467 -7.35 -25.13 26.70
N GLN A 468 -8.68 -25.16 26.66
CA GLN A 468 -9.57 -25.97 27.50
C GLN A 468 -9.26 -25.82 29.00
N ASN A 469 -9.01 -24.58 29.41
CA ASN A 469 -8.72 -24.18 30.79
C ASN A 469 -9.81 -23.22 31.30
N ASP A 470 -9.73 -22.86 32.59
CA ASP A 470 -10.67 -21.94 33.23
C ASP A 470 -10.74 -20.60 32.50
N GLU A 471 -9.62 -20.09 31.99
CA GLU A 471 -9.56 -18.85 31.21
C GLU A 471 -10.43 -18.93 29.95
N GLN A 472 -10.32 -19.99 29.14
CA GLN A 472 -11.17 -20.17 27.97
C GLN A 472 -12.65 -20.33 28.35
N ALA A 473 -12.96 -21.00 29.48
CA ALA A 473 -14.33 -21.14 29.95
C ALA A 473 -14.94 -19.78 30.37
N ILE A 474 -14.16 -18.93 31.04
CA ILE A 474 -14.59 -17.57 31.42
C ILE A 474 -14.88 -16.75 30.16
N VAL A 475 -13.94 -16.73 29.21
CA VAL A 475 -14.10 -16.00 27.95
C VAL A 475 -15.27 -16.56 27.13
N ALA A 476 -15.45 -17.87 27.08
CA ALA A 476 -16.57 -18.50 26.38
C ALA A 476 -17.94 -18.02 26.90
N VAL A 477 -18.10 -17.90 28.22
CA VAL A 477 -19.31 -17.31 28.84
C VAL A 477 -19.44 -15.83 28.50
N HIS A 478 -18.34 -15.08 28.63
CA HIS A 478 -18.29 -13.64 28.35
C HIS A 478 -18.75 -13.31 26.93
N GLU A 479 -18.11 -13.92 25.92
CA GLU A 479 -18.41 -13.69 24.52
C GLU A 479 -19.79 -14.23 24.11
N SER A 480 -20.24 -15.34 24.71
CA SER A 480 -21.61 -15.82 24.51
C SER A 480 -22.66 -14.81 25.00
N GLY A 481 -22.36 -14.09 26.09
CA GLY A 481 -23.19 -12.98 26.58
C GLY A 481 -23.36 -11.88 25.54
N HIS A 482 -22.25 -11.39 24.97
CA HIS A 482 -22.27 -10.40 23.89
C HIS A 482 -23.03 -10.89 22.66
N ALA A 483 -22.80 -12.12 22.23
CA ALA A 483 -23.41 -12.72 21.06
C ALA A 483 -24.94 -12.85 21.17
N ILE A 484 -25.42 -13.32 22.32
CA ILE A 484 -26.86 -13.51 22.56
C ILE A 484 -27.57 -12.16 22.64
N LEU A 485 -27.00 -11.19 23.35
CA LEU A 485 -27.60 -9.85 23.43
C LEU A 485 -27.62 -9.15 22.08
N SER A 486 -26.58 -9.30 21.27
CA SER A 486 -26.55 -8.78 19.90
C SER A 486 -27.65 -9.43 19.05
N SER A 487 -27.80 -10.74 19.15
CA SER A 487 -28.84 -11.49 18.41
C SER A 487 -30.24 -11.10 18.85
N VAL A 488 -30.51 -11.02 20.15
CA VAL A 488 -31.87 -10.86 20.68
C VAL A 488 -32.31 -9.39 20.71
N LEU A 489 -31.44 -8.47 21.16
CA LEU A 489 -31.78 -7.05 21.32
C LEU A 489 -31.53 -6.25 20.05
N MET A 490 -30.40 -6.50 19.40
CA MET A 490 -30.02 -5.82 18.15
C MET A 490 -30.49 -6.59 16.92
N LYS A 491 -31.13 -7.76 17.05
CA LYS A 491 -31.63 -8.55 15.92
C LYS A 491 -30.56 -8.81 14.85
N THR A 492 -29.31 -8.91 15.30
CA THR A 492 -28.12 -9.03 14.45
C THR A 492 -27.36 -10.28 14.89
N ILE A 493 -27.24 -11.26 14.00
CA ILE A 493 -26.47 -12.47 14.28
C ILE A 493 -24.97 -12.15 14.12
N PRO A 494 -24.14 -12.42 15.13
CA PRO A 494 -22.69 -12.33 15.00
C PRO A 494 -22.15 -13.11 13.82
N GLU A 495 -21.18 -12.53 13.11
CA GLU A 495 -20.46 -13.20 12.01
C GLU A 495 -19.58 -14.34 12.56
N VAL A 496 -18.91 -14.09 13.68
CA VAL A 496 -18.07 -15.07 14.37
C VAL A 496 -17.88 -14.69 15.84
N ILE A 497 -17.68 -15.71 16.67
CA ILE A 497 -17.31 -15.61 18.08
C ILE A 497 -15.99 -16.35 18.27
N PHE A 498 -15.06 -15.78 19.03
CA PHE A 498 -13.80 -16.42 19.44
C PHE A 498 -13.64 -16.41 20.96
N SER A 499 -13.35 -17.58 21.54
CA SER A 499 -13.00 -17.75 22.96
C SER A 499 -11.51 -17.93 23.21
N VAL A 500 -10.71 -18.07 22.14
CA VAL A 500 -9.25 -17.99 22.17
C VAL A 500 -8.80 -17.25 20.92
N THR A 501 -7.90 -16.28 21.10
CA THR A 501 -7.29 -15.49 20.04
C THR A 501 -5.76 -15.47 20.13
N ALA A 502 -5.11 -15.24 19.00
CA ALA A 502 -3.69 -14.94 18.88
C ALA A 502 -3.37 -13.45 19.05
N ASP A 503 -4.36 -12.59 19.25
CA ASP A 503 -4.15 -11.21 19.69
C ASP A 503 -3.58 -11.22 21.11
N SER A 504 -2.52 -10.43 21.35
CA SER A 504 -1.98 -10.27 22.70
C SER A 504 -2.82 -9.33 23.57
N ASN A 505 -3.75 -8.57 22.98
CA ASN A 505 -4.52 -7.53 23.65
C ASN A 505 -5.98 -7.93 23.97
N SER A 506 -6.37 -9.14 23.59
CA SER A 506 -7.74 -9.66 23.73
C SER A 506 -7.64 -11.16 24.03
N ASP A 507 -8.50 -11.67 24.90
CA ASP A 507 -8.57 -13.11 25.20
C ASP A 507 -9.67 -13.80 24.37
N GLY A 508 -10.63 -13.02 23.86
CA GLY A 508 -11.72 -13.41 22.95
C GLY A 508 -12.43 -12.18 22.36
N PHE A 509 -13.31 -12.42 21.39
CA PHE A 509 -14.15 -11.35 20.81
C PHE A 509 -15.38 -11.87 20.06
N VAL A 510 -16.41 -11.01 19.95
CA VAL A 510 -17.55 -11.17 19.04
C VAL A 510 -17.49 -10.15 17.91
N LEU A 511 -17.56 -10.62 16.66
CA LEU A 511 -17.76 -9.76 15.50
C LEU A 511 -19.24 -9.72 15.11
N SER A 512 -19.88 -8.55 15.20
CA SER A 512 -21.28 -8.34 14.79
C SER A 512 -21.41 -7.13 13.88
N ARG A 513 -22.21 -7.24 12.82
CA ARG A 513 -22.44 -6.18 11.84
C ARG A 513 -23.94 -5.85 11.73
N PRO A 514 -24.41 -4.76 12.36
CA PRO A 514 -25.75 -4.26 12.09
C PRO A 514 -25.88 -3.78 10.64
N GLU A 515 -27.04 -3.98 10.02
CA GLU A 515 -27.31 -3.58 8.64
C GLU A 515 -27.56 -2.06 8.47
N TRP A 516 -27.58 -1.29 9.56
CA TRP A 516 -27.84 0.15 9.57
C TRP A 516 -26.81 0.94 10.37
N ASN A 517 -26.62 2.21 10.00
CA ASN A 517 -25.59 3.09 10.57
C ASN A 517 -26.13 4.19 11.51
N TYR A 518 -27.45 4.30 11.70
CA TYR A 518 -28.01 5.25 12.65
C TYR A 518 -28.01 4.68 14.08
N ILE A 519 -28.04 5.55 15.09
CA ILE A 519 -28.21 5.15 16.49
C ILE A 519 -29.40 5.90 17.08
N SER A 520 -30.46 5.15 17.43
CA SER A 520 -31.65 5.70 18.08
C SER A 520 -31.58 5.65 19.62
N LYS A 521 -32.47 6.37 20.32
CA LYS A 521 -32.55 6.28 21.80
C LYS A 521 -32.80 4.85 22.30
N LYS A 522 -33.64 4.08 21.59
CA LYS A 522 -33.88 2.65 21.89
C LYS A 522 -32.63 1.81 21.63
N GLU A 523 -31.83 2.20 20.66
CA GLU A 523 -30.63 1.48 20.30
C GLU A 523 -29.48 1.72 21.25
N ILE A 524 -29.38 2.91 21.85
CA ILE A 524 -28.37 3.20 22.87
C ILE A 524 -28.49 2.22 24.03
N ILE A 525 -29.71 2.03 24.58
CA ILE A 525 -29.89 1.10 25.71
C ILE A 525 -29.58 -0.34 25.30
N ASN A 526 -29.93 -0.76 24.08
CA ASN A 526 -29.60 -2.09 23.57
C ASN A 526 -28.09 -2.27 23.37
N ARG A 527 -27.39 -1.27 22.82
CA ARG A 527 -25.93 -1.29 22.63
C ARG A 527 -25.18 -1.29 23.96
N LEU A 528 -25.66 -0.51 24.93
CA LEU A 528 -25.11 -0.54 26.29
C LEU A 528 -25.34 -1.91 26.95
N ALA A 529 -26.52 -2.51 26.78
CA ALA A 529 -26.80 -3.86 27.29
C ALA A 529 -25.85 -4.88 26.67
N VAL A 530 -25.61 -4.81 25.35
CA VAL A 530 -24.60 -5.64 24.68
C VAL A 530 -23.21 -5.43 25.28
N LEU A 531 -22.75 -4.19 25.47
CA LEU A 531 -21.43 -3.89 26.06
C LEU A 531 -21.28 -4.41 27.50
N LEU A 532 -22.35 -4.37 28.29
CA LEU A 532 -22.34 -4.91 29.66
C LEU A 532 -22.59 -6.44 29.70
N GLY A 533 -22.86 -7.04 28.53
CA GLY A 533 -23.31 -8.43 28.39
C GLY A 533 -22.35 -9.47 28.93
N GLY A 534 -21.05 -9.33 28.64
CA GLY A 534 -20.04 -10.27 29.11
C GLY A 534 -19.94 -10.32 30.64
N PHE A 535 -19.87 -9.15 31.29
CA PHE A 535 -19.91 -9.02 32.75
C PHE A 535 -21.16 -9.66 33.36
N VAL A 536 -22.33 -9.37 32.79
CA VAL A 536 -23.60 -9.91 33.30
C VAL A 536 -23.68 -11.43 33.08
N ALA A 537 -23.15 -11.94 31.96
CA ALA A 537 -23.10 -13.38 31.69
C ALA A 537 -22.19 -14.11 32.70
N GLU A 538 -20.98 -13.58 32.97
CA GLU A 538 -20.09 -14.10 34.01
C GLU A 538 -20.80 -14.15 35.37
N ARG A 539 -21.45 -13.05 35.76
CA ARG A 539 -22.19 -12.97 37.02
C ARG A 539 -23.31 -14.02 37.13
N ILE A 540 -24.06 -14.26 36.04
CA ILE A 540 -25.15 -15.25 36.03
C ILE A 540 -24.61 -16.68 36.18
N ILE A 541 -23.53 -17.03 35.47
CA ILE A 541 -23.03 -18.40 35.39
C ILE A 541 -22.08 -18.75 36.54
N PHE A 542 -21.15 -17.85 36.87
CA PHE A 542 -20.11 -18.09 37.88
C PHE A 542 -20.43 -17.46 39.24
N GLY A 543 -21.37 -16.51 39.31
CA GLY A 543 -21.75 -15.79 40.52
C GLY A 543 -20.92 -14.51 40.75
N GLU A 544 -21.43 -13.62 41.61
CA GLU A 544 -20.88 -12.28 41.88
C GLU A 544 -19.39 -12.29 42.26
N GLU A 545 -18.99 -13.22 43.13
CA GLU A 545 -17.63 -13.28 43.68
C GLU A 545 -16.58 -13.79 42.67
N ASN A 546 -17.02 -14.36 41.54
CA ASN A 546 -16.16 -14.95 40.51
C ASN A 546 -16.10 -14.10 39.24
N VAL A 547 -16.67 -12.90 39.24
CA VAL A 547 -16.60 -11.99 38.10
C VAL A 547 -15.18 -11.44 37.95
N THR A 548 -14.67 -11.41 36.72
CA THR A 548 -13.28 -11.06 36.45
C THR A 548 -13.09 -9.59 36.08
N ILE A 549 -11.84 -9.12 36.16
CA ILE A 549 -11.43 -7.78 35.69
C ILE A 549 -11.41 -7.65 34.15
N GLY A 550 -11.67 -8.74 33.42
CA GLY A 550 -11.62 -8.78 31.95
C GLY A 550 -12.64 -7.85 31.27
N SER A 551 -13.75 -7.55 31.95
CA SER A 551 -14.81 -6.64 31.48
C SER A 551 -14.46 -5.14 31.50
N SER A 552 -13.26 -4.76 31.95
CA SER A 552 -12.85 -3.35 32.12
C SER A 552 -12.92 -2.53 30.82
N SER A 553 -12.54 -3.13 29.68
CA SER A 553 -12.60 -2.50 28.36
C SER A 553 -14.03 -2.17 27.95
N ASP A 554 -14.95 -3.13 28.10
CA ASP A 554 -16.35 -2.94 27.69
C ASP A 554 -17.11 -2.04 28.64
N LEU A 555 -16.79 -2.06 29.94
CA LEU A 555 -17.28 -1.05 30.89
C LEU A 555 -16.82 0.36 30.50
N GLY A 556 -15.56 0.52 30.07
CA GLY A 556 -15.04 1.78 29.57
C GLY A 556 -15.78 2.27 28.31
N LYS A 557 -16.03 1.36 27.34
CA LYS A 557 -16.81 1.66 26.13
C LYS A 557 -18.26 2.01 26.45
N ALA A 558 -18.91 1.26 27.34
CA ALA A 558 -20.27 1.51 27.79
C ALA A 558 -20.38 2.89 28.45
N THR A 559 -19.45 3.19 29.36
CA THR A 559 -19.36 4.51 30.01
C THR A 559 -19.21 5.63 28.98
N ARG A 560 -18.29 5.48 28.01
CA ARG A 560 -18.08 6.47 26.95
C ARG A 560 -19.32 6.66 26.07
N LEU A 561 -20.01 5.58 25.70
CA LEU A 561 -21.24 5.67 24.90
C LEU A 561 -22.36 6.37 25.68
N ALA A 562 -22.53 6.01 26.96
CA ALA A 562 -23.54 6.63 27.82
C ALA A 562 -23.26 8.12 27.99
N THR A 563 -22.02 8.52 28.30
CA THR A 563 -21.67 9.93 28.44
C THR A 563 -21.80 10.68 27.11
N TYR A 564 -21.33 10.11 26.00
CA TYR A 564 -21.49 10.72 24.66
C TYR A 564 -22.96 10.96 24.30
N ALA A 565 -23.83 9.98 24.56
CA ALA A 565 -25.26 10.08 24.30
C ALA A 565 -25.92 11.25 25.06
N ILE A 566 -25.53 11.48 26.31
CA ILE A 566 -26.11 12.54 27.13
C ILE A 566 -25.43 13.89 26.88
N TYR A 567 -24.09 13.96 26.95
CA TYR A 567 -23.31 15.20 26.85
C TYR A 567 -23.33 15.79 25.44
N ILE A 568 -23.13 14.98 24.41
CA ILE A 568 -22.90 15.46 23.04
C ILE A 568 -24.17 15.37 22.19
N CYS A 569 -24.90 14.26 22.30
CA CYS A 569 -26.07 14.00 21.46
C CYS A 569 -27.38 14.54 22.05
N GLY A 570 -27.39 15.07 23.28
CA GLY A 570 -28.59 15.58 23.94
C GLY A 570 -29.70 14.52 24.06
N MET A 571 -29.35 13.24 24.28
CA MET A 571 -30.32 12.13 24.39
C MET A 571 -30.88 11.93 25.81
N GLY A 572 -30.41 12.74 26.76
CA GLY A 572 -30.93 12.87 28.11
C GLY A 572 -32.27 13.58 28.19
N ASN A 573 -32.62 14.05 29.39
CA ASN A 573 -33.86 14.82 29.60
C ASN A 573 -33.79 16.20 28.95
N THR A 574 -32.60 16.81 28.93
CA THR A 574 -32.35 18.11 28.30
C THR A 574 -31.71 17.94 26.92
N ARG A 575 -32.25 18.64 25.92
CA ARG A 575 -31.74 18.66 24.53
C ARG A 575 -30.68 19.75 24.37
N ALA A 576 -29.46 19.45 24.78
CA ALA A 576 -28.35 20.39 24.70
C ALA A 576 -27.02 19.67 24.45
N PHE A 577 -26.04 20.44 23.98
CA PHE A 577 -24.63 20.06 23.96
C PHE A 577 -23.98 20.59 25.24
N PHE A 578 -23.50 19.69 26.10
CA PHE A 578 -22.85 20.00 27.37
C PHE A 578 -21.33 19.94 27.22
N GLY A 579 -20.63 20.96 27.73
CA GLY A 579 -19.16 21.05 27.71
C GLY A 579 -18.55 20.99 29.12
N ASN A 580 -17.26 20.67 29.20
CA ASN A 580 -16.46 20.76 30.45
C ASN A 580 -15.58 22.02 30.41
N GLU A 581 -15.09 22.51 31.56
CA GLU A 581 -14.31 23.74 31.74
C GLU A 581 -13.05 23.82 30.84
N ASN A 582 -12.53 22.69 30.36
CA ASN A 582 -11.40 22.66 29.41
C ASN A 582 -11.78 23.03 27.96
N MET A 583 -13.08 23.12 27.62
CA MET A 583 -13.56 23.65 26.33
C MET A 583 -13.84 25.14 26.45
N ASN A 584 -12.79 25.94 26.60
CA ASN A 584 -12.87 27.39 26.80
C ASN A 584 -13.52 28.11 25.60
N ASN A 585 -14.51 28.97 25.88
CA ASN A 585 -15.03 30.05 25.03
C ASN A 585 -15.75 29.72 23.71
N THR A 586 -16.33 28.52 23.53
CA THR A 586 -17.29 28.30 22.44
C THR A 586 -18.72 28.66 22.86
N PRO A 587 -19.42 29.62 22.20
CA PRO A 587 -20.82 29.98 22.50
C PRO A 587 -21.85 28.89 22.13
N SER A 588 -21.39 27.68 21.78
CA SER A 588 -22.19 26.55 21.31
C SER A 588 -22.41 25.46 22.38
N VAL A 589 -22.04 25.71 23.64
CA VAL A 589 -22.12 24.71 24.72
C VAL A 589 -22.86 25.27 25.94
N ILE A 590 -23.67 24.43 26.60
CA ILE A 590 -24.18 24.73 27.93
C ILE A 590 -23.15 24.23 28.94
N PHE A 591 -22.59 25.15 29.72
CA PHE A 591 -21.74 24.81 30.85
C PHE A 591 -22.62 24.42 32.02
N ASP A 592 -22.62 23.14 32.37
CA ASP A 592 -23.14 22.68 33.64
C ASP A 592 -21.97 22.53 34.62
N ASN A 593 -21.68 23.59 35.37
CA ASN A 593 -20.63 23.60 36.39
C ASN A 593 -20.87 22.56 37.49
N SER A 594 -22.07 21.96 37.58
CA SER A 594 -22.35 20.92 38.56
C SER A 594 -22.01 19.52 38.06
N SER A 595 -22.05 19.23 36.75
CA SER A 595 -21.88 17.89 36.10
C SER A 595 -22.68 16.71 36.71
N GLU A 596 -23.33 16.91 37.85
CA GLU A 596 -23.91 15.88 38.70
C GLU A 596 -25.22 15.38 38.10
N THR A 597 -26.03 16.27 37.53
CA THR A 597 -27.29 15.89 36.87
C THR A 597 -27.05 15.02 35.63
N VAL A 598 -26.11 15.42 34.77
CA VAL A 598 -25.75 14.71 33.54
C VAL A 598 -25.08 13.35 33.86
N ASN A 599 -24.24 13.31 34.89
CA ASN A 599 -23.62 12.07 35.36
C ASN A 599 -24.64 11.11 35.99
N VAL A 600 -25.64 11.63 36.72
CA VAL A 600 -26.76 10.83 37.24
C VAL A 600 -27.55 10.21 36.09
N GLU A 601 -27.87 10.98 35.04
CA GLU A 601 -28.57 10.45 33.87
C GLU A 601 -27.77 9.36 33.14
N ALA A 602 -26.46 9.56 32.96
CA ALA A 602 -25.58 8.55 32.38
C ALA A 602 -25.54 7.27 33.24
N LYS A 603 -25.47 7.40 34.57
CA LYS A 603 -25.51 6.28 35.51
C LYS A 603 -26.84 5.53 35.46
N GLU A 604 -27.96 6.23 35.44
CA GLU A 604 -29.28 5.60 35.30
C GLU A 604 -29.41 4.84 33.97
N LEU A 605 -28.84 5.37 32.90
CA LEU A 605 -28.85 4.73 31.59
C LEU A 605 -28.07 3.41 31.61
N LEU A 606 -26.89 3.39 32.26
CA LEU A 606 -26.09 2.18 32.46
C LEU A 606 -26.83 1.14 33.30
N LEU A 607 -27.46 1.54 34.41
CA LEU A 607 -28.22 0.62 35.27
C LEU A 607 -29.40 -0.02 34.53
N LYS A 608 -30.14 0.77 33.74
CA LYS A 608 -31.24 0.25 32.90
C LYS A 608 -30.75 -0.73 31.83
N ALA A 609 -29.57 -0.47 31.27
CA ALA A 609 -28.95 -1.36 30.30
C ALA A 609 -28.49 -2.68 30.92
N GLU A 610 -27.90 -2.63 32.12
CA GLU A 610 -27.51 -3.80 32.90
C GLU A 610 -28.72 -4.67 33.27
N GLU A 611 -29.82 -4.05 33.75
CA GLU A 611 -31.07 -4.76 34.04
C GLU A 611 -31.64 -5.43 32.78
N LEU A 612 -31.60 -4.74 31.64
CA LEU A 612 -32.04 -5.29 30.36
C LEU A 612 -31.18 -6.49 29.93
N ALA A 613 -29.86 -6.39 30.07
CA ALA A 613 -28.93 -7.48 29.78
C ALA A 613 -29.23 -8.70 30.67
N GLU A 614 -29.36 -8.49 31.98
CA GLU A 614 -29.60 -9.56 32.95
C GLU A 614 -30.93 -10.27 32.70
N LYS A 615 -32.00 -9.50 32.51
CA LYS A 615 -33.31 -10.06 32.18
C LYS A 615 -33.29 -10.89 30.90
N THR A 616 -32.56 -10.41 29.89
CA THR A 616 -32.48 -11.08 28.59
C THR A 616 -31.64 -12.35 28.68
N LEU A 617 -30.47 -12.30 29.33
CA LEU A 617 -29.59 -13.46 29.49
C LEU A 617 -30.21 -14.54 30.40
N LYS A 618 -30.88 -14.16 31.49
CA LYS A 618 -31.65 -15.11 32.32
C LYS A 618 -32.77 -15.79 31.53
N LYS A 619 -33.45 -15.05 30.65
CA LYS A 619 -34.45 -15.65 29.75
C LYS A 619 -33.82 -16.62 28.75
N GLN A 620 -32.61 -16.34 28.29
CA GLN A 620 -31.84 -17.17 27.34
C GLN A 620 -30.80 -18.06 28.02
N GLU A 621 -30.94 -18.39 29.30
CA GLU A 621 -29.89 -19.06 30.09
C GLU A 621 -29.47 -20.40 29.47
N LYS A 622 -30.43 -21.15 28.93
CA LYS A 622 -30.16 -22.42 28.22
C LYS A 622 -29.27 -22.21 26.98
N LEU A 623 -29.53 -21.17 26.21
CA LEU A 623 -28.72 -20.82 25.04
C LEU A 623 -27.32 -20.37 25.46
N LEU A 624 -27.22 -19.55 26.51
CA LEU A 624 -25.96 -19.08 27.08
C LEU A 624 -25.07 -20.24 27.52
N ILE A 625 -25.61 -21.17 28.32
CA ILE A 625 -24.88 -22.34 28.79
C ILE A 625 -24.43 -23.20 27.60
N LYS A 626 -25.29 -23.45 26.62
CA LYS A 626 -24.94 -24.33 25.49
C LYS A 626 -23.91 -23.73 24.55
N MET A 627 -23.98 -22.43 24.29
CA MET A 627 -22.96 -21.73 23.50
C MET A 627 -21.63 -21.68 24.25
N ALA A 628 -21.65 -21.36 25.55
CA ALA A 628 -20.45 -21.28 26.37
C ALA A 628 -19.76 -22.65 26.53
N ASP A 629 -20.52 -23.73 26.78
CA ASP A 629 -20.03 -25.11 26.85
C ASP A 629 -19.32 -25.55 25.55
N TYR A 630 -19.90 -25.18 24.40
CA TYR A 630 -19.23 -25.41 23.12
C TYR A 630 -17.94 -24.60 22.99
N LEU A 631 -17.98 -23.32 23.35
CA LEU A 631 -16.84 -22.40 23.23
C LEU A 631 -15.74 -22.64 24.29
N SER A 632 -16.03 -23.33 25.39
CA SER A 632 -15.01 -23.76 26.35
C SER A 632 -14.17 -24.91 25.80
N ASP A 633 -14.76 -25.73 24.93
CA ASP A 633 -14.04 -26.81 24.23
C ASP A 633 -13.43 -26.34 22.91
N LYS A 634 -14.17 -25.51 22.16
CA LYS A 634 -13.86 -25.02 20.82
C LYS A 634 -13.56 -23.55 20.81
N ARG A 635 -12.53 -23.13 20.08
CA ARG A 635 -12.12 -21.72 20.11
C ARG A 635 -13.05 -20.76 19.38
N THR A 636 -13.91 -21.25 18.49
CA THR A 636 -14.67 -20.40 17.57
C THR A 636 -16.05 -20.97 17.21
N LEU A 637 -16.97 -20.07 16.91
CA LEU A 637 -18.33 -20.37 16.47
C LEU A 637 -18.74 -19.37 15.38
N ASN A 638 -18.99 -19.84 14.16
CA ASN A 638 -19.32 -19.00 13.01
C ASN A 638 -20.83 -18.67 12.92
N LYS A 639 -21.20 -17.70 12.08
CA LYS A 639 -22.60 -17.23 11.92
C LYS A 639 -23.64 -18.34 11.74
N GLU A 640 -23.36 -19.34 10.91
CA GLU A 640 -24.30 -20.44 10.65
C GLU A 640 -24.44 -21.35 11.88
N GLN A 641 -23.33 -21.63 12.57
CA GLN A 641 -23.38 -22.32 13.86
C GLN A 641 -24.18 -21.50 14.88
N VAL A 642 -24.01 -20.17 14.96
CA VAL A 642 -24.79 -19.32 15.89
C VAL A 642 -26.28 -19.48 15.60
N LYS A 643 -26.68 -19.45 14.31
CA LYS A 643 -28.07 -19.67 13.89
C LYS A 643 -28.60 -21.03 14.34
N ASP A 644 -27.79 -22.08 14.26
CA ASP A 644 -28.18 -23.42 14.71
C ASP A 644 -28.39 -23.49 16.22
N PHE A 645 -27.49 -22.89 17.01
CA PHE A 645 -27.67 -22.78 18.46
C PHE A 645 -28.95 -22.02 18.81
N ILE A 646 -29.23 -20.91 18.12
CA ILE A 646 -30.46 -20.14 18.31
C ILE A 646 -31.70 -20.97 17.98
N ARG A 647 -31.73 -21.67 16.84
CA ARG A 647 -32.86 -22.55 16.45
C ARG A 647 -33.14 -23.62 17.50
N GLN A 648 -32.11 -24.16 18.14
CA GLN A 648 -32.23 -25.30 19.03
C GLN A 648 -32.51 -24.92 20.49
N TYR A 649 -31.96 -23.79 20.96
CA TYR A 649 -31.90 -23.47 22.38
C TYR A 649 -32.50 -22.12 22.78
N ALA A 650 -32.76 -21.20 21.84
CA ALA A 650 -33.35 -19.90 22.16
C ALA A 650 -34.81 -20.05 22.63
N ILE A 651 -35.22 -19.14 23.53
CA ILE A 651 -36.57 -19.09 24.10
C ILE A 651 -37.24 -17.78 23.66
N ASP A 652 -38.43 -17.84 23.05
CA ASP A 652 -39.16 -16.67 22.55
C ASP A 652 -38.33 -15.74 21.63
N PHE A 653 -37.42 -16.32 20.85
CA PHE A 653 -36.67 -15.62 19.81
C PHE A 653 -36.47 -16.55 18.63
N ASN A 654 -36.88 -16.11 17.44
CA ASN A 654 -36.73 -16.88 16.21
C ASN A 654 -35.88 -16.12 15.19
N LEU A 655 -35.22 -16.86 14.29
CA LEU A 655 -34.38 -16.26 13.24
C LEU A 655 -35.16 -15.37 12.26
N SER A 656 -36.48 -15.51 12.15
CA SER A 656 -37.33 -14.62 11.36
C SER A 656 -37.37 -13.18 11.89
N GLU A 657 -36.93 -12.95 13.13
CA GLU A 657 -36.83 -11.62 13.72
C GLU A 657 -35.49 -10.94 13.43
N VAL A 658 -34.51 -11.65 12.85
CA VAL A 658 -33.21 -11.11 12.48
C VAL A 658 -33.39 -10.10 11.35
N ILE A 659 -32.70 -8.98 11.46
CA ILE A 659 -32.65 -7.96 10.42
C ILE A 659 -31.61 -8.39 9.39
N GLU A 660 -32.08 -8.77 8.20
CA GLU A 660 -31.22 -9.06 7.03
C GLU A 660 -31.20 -7.92 6.01
N ASP A 661 -32.17 -7.00 6.08
CA ASP A 661 -32.28 -5.81 5.22
C ASP A 661 -32.69 -4.59 6.05
N ALA A 662 -31.88 -3.54 6.00
CA ALA A 662 -32.08 -2.30 6.73
C ALA A 662 -32.88 -1.21 5.98
N GLU A 663 -33.26 -1.41 4.72
CA GLU A 663 -33.85 -0.35 3.89
C GLU A 663 -35.14 0.24 4.50
N CYS A 664 -35.89 -0.52 5.30
CA CYS A 664 -37.21 -0.13 5.84
C CYS A 664 -37.49 -0.53 7.30
N LEU A 665 -36.50 -0.45 8.20
CA LEU A 665 -36.66 -0.90 9.61
C LEU A 665 -37.77 -0.22 10.41
N PHE A 666 -37.87 1.10 10.31
CA PHE A 666 -38.91 1.87 11.01
C PHE A 666 -39.19 3.22 10.36
N TYR A 667 -38.17 4.09 10.24
CA TYR A 667 -38.38 5.51 9.96
C TYR A 667 -39.09 5.80 8.65
N ARG A 668 -38.60 5.24 7.54
CA ARG A 668 -39.20 5.44 6.21
C ARG A 668 -40.61 4.85 6.15
N LYS A 669 -40.78 3.62 6.64
CA LYS A 669 -42.08 2.93 6.67
C LYS A 669 -43.11 3.70 7.49
N HIS A 670 -42.75 4.09 8.71
CA HIS A 670 -43.60 4.86 9.60
C HIS A 670 -43.97 6.23 9.00
N LEU A 671 -43.01 6.92 8.37
CA LEU A 671 -43.28 8.18 7.68
C LEU A 671 -44.29 7.98 6.52
N LYS A 672 -44.17 6.89 5.76
CA LYS A 672 -45.11 6.57 4.67
C LYS A 672 -46.50 6.25 5.19
N GLU A 673 -46.62 5.40 6.21
CA GLU A 673 -47.89 5.09 6.87
C GLU A 673 -48.57 6.34 7.46
N LEU A 674 -47.80 7.30 7.98
CA LEU A 674 -48.33 8.57 8.45
C LEU A 674 -48.76 9.47 7.30
N ALA A 675 -47.98 9.55 6.23
CA ALA A 675 -48.31 10.35 5.05
C ALA A 675 -49.59 9.84 4.36
N GLU A 676 -49.79 8.52 4.33
CA GLU A 676 -51.02 7.90 3.82
C GLU A 676 -52.27 8.29 4.59
N LYS A 677 -52.17 8.71 5.86
CA LYS A 677 -53.34 9.22 6.62
C LYS A 677 -53.79 10.62 6.17
N TYR A 678 -52.99 11.31 5.37
CA TYR A 678 -53.26 12.66 4.86
C TYR A 678 -53.51 12.69 3.34
N ASN A 679 -53.46 11.53 2.67
CA ASN A 679 -53.91 11.32 1.30
C ASN A 679 -55.25 10.58 1.31
#